data_AF-A0A428RKU0-F1
#
_entry.id   AF-A0A428RKU0-F1
#
_cell.length_a   1.000
_cell.length_b   1.000
_cell.length_c   1.000
_cell.angle_alpha   90.00
_cell.angle_beta   90.00
_cell.angle_gamma   90.00
#
_symmetry.space_group_name_H-M   'P 1'
#
loop_
_entity.id
_entity.type
_entity.pdbx_description
1 polymer ?
#
loop_
_entity_poly.entity_id
_entity_poly.type
_entity_poly.pdbx_seq_one_letter_code
_entity_poly.pdbx_strand_id
1 'polypeptide(L)'
;LLSDIVLRVHIVLGNHDLAYRRDYQTTALDALNVKRLAPYVSLHSVVAHLEWDGRHVVLLPFREEQDELTEAVAALGPDEASKMVAFAHLAINKAIMQRHVVDAGVDNPHTANYITHRGLTGPNRFASLARTFTGHFHSHQTIIQEHCGSNKVDLQGSITYLGSPLQLNWTDLYDEQRGVILFNPETLEHELLVNPHAAGYITIDLQQVLSGQVDEGVVTDKHVMLIGKLTYLKYVTARDKLLSLGVRSVRSWTPMGLALHADRCSSGGLDASVPASDAAVQPLEETTRDEADLAITTDSVSGSDPGSEHRPERLDLAAETREYVESLDLDESLLLRRDELVRIGQRMIQVSREIADQNVEDEVNHQDFLDRSFQVVGTRTATELAGPSTHVFIAEPRTLTITNFLGAQNTINTDFRQDLPRGLTFLVGDNGSGKSTLVEAMAWCQFGRCIRGGLAANDKVGKNFSVKLEFGNGYAIARYCKYKIYKNRVVISLHGEPLPQLEHPDTRTTQAAINELLGTDYETYVRTVVLSHGSAASFLNSTPAQRRNLIEGSLGLSMLDQCGQVSRLLLKDIDVDMNKVEGKLEGLTRTIEGNERRFEDLDRTQKRLEDEAEEAVASLETALQDHAHRDLVSKNRNRNEQQAPLGVTAMT
;
A
#
# COMPACT_ATOMS: atom_id res chain seq x y z
N LEU A 1 -21.43 -19.15 45.75
CA LEU A 1 -20.90 -20.53 45.64
C LEU A 1 -19.69 -20.64 44.70
N LEU A 2 -19.53 -19.81 43.66
CA LEU A 2 -18.28 -19.75 42.85
C LEU A 2 -17.17 -18.84 43.42
N SER A 3 -17.46 -18.03 44.44
CA SER A 3 -16.52 -17.05 45.04
C SER A 3 -15.36 -17.67 45.81
N ASP A 4 -15.49 -18.93 46.23
CA ASP A 4 -14.54 -19.61 47.11
C ASP A 4 -13.69 -20.66 46.37
N ILE A 5 -13.88 -20.78 45.04
CA ILE A 5 -13.14 -21.74 44.20
C ILE A 5 -11.93 -21.03 43.60
N VAL A 6 -10.75 -21.58 43.86
CA VAL A 6 -9.52 -21.11 43.23
C VAL A 6 -9.43 -21.72 41.83
N LEU A 7 -9.66 -20.90 40.81
CA LEU A 7 -9.55 -21.29 39.40
C LEU A 7 -8.12 -21.76 39.08
N ARG A 8 -8.03 -22.94 38.46
CA ARG A 8 -6.80 -23.40 37.82
C ARG A 8 -6.88 -23.11 36.33
N VAL A 9 -5.88 -22.42 35.81
CA VAL A 9 -5.78 -22.07 34.39
C VAL A 9 -4.70 -22.92 33.76
N HIS A 10 -5.07 -23.70 32.76
CA HIS A 10 -4.14 -24.48 31.95
C HIS A 10 -4.02 -23.83 30.57
N ILE A 11 -2.80 -23.42 30.21
CA ILE A 11 -2.49 -22.83 28.91
C ILE A 11 -1.80 -23.90 28.08
N VAL A 12 -2.47 -24.36 27.02
CA VAL A 12 -1.88 -25.23 26.00
C VAL A 12 -1.27 -24.34 24.94
N LEU A 13 0.04 -24.50 24.71
CA LEU A 13 0.80 -23.55 23.93
C LEU A 13 0.42 -23.60 22.43
N GLY A 14 0.13 -22.44 21.85
CA GLY A 14 -0.24 -22.27 20.45
C GLY A 14 0.88 -21.73 19.56
N ASN A 15 0.64 -21.70 18.24
CA ASN A 15 1.62 -21.20 17.27
C ASN A 15 2.01 -19.73 17.50
N HIS A 16 1.07 -18.91 17.98
CA HIS A 16 1.31 -17.49 18.25
C HIS A 16 2.03 -17.23 19.59
N ASP A 17 2.17 -18.24 20.44
CA ASP A 17 2.92 -18.15 21.69
C ASP A 17 4.41 -18.43 21.51
N LEU A 18 4.82 -19.00 20.36
CA LEU A 18 6.20 -19.40 20.07
C LEU A 18 7.02 -18.24 19.51
N ALA A 19 8.26 -18.10 19.99
CA ALA A 19 9.22 -17.17 19.39
C ALA A 19 9.76 -17.68 18.04
N TYR A 20 9.90 -19.01 17.88
CA TYR A 20 10.34 -19.65 16.65
C TYR A 20 9.51 -20.91 16.38
N ARG A 21 9.17 -21.19 15.10
CA ARG A 21 8.24 -22.27 14.72
C ARG A 21 8.59 -23.67 15.25
N ARG A 22 9.89 -23.97 15.37
CA ARG A 22 10.41 -25.28 15.81
C ARG A 22 11.09 -25.25 17.18
N ASP A 23 11.07 -24.10 17.87
CA ASP A 23 11.55 -23.98 19.24
C ASP A 23 10.35 -23.87 20.19
N TYR A 24 9.96 -25.00 20.77
CA TYR A 24 8.81 -25.08 21.67
C TYR A 24 9.12 -24.69 23.12
N GLN A 25 10.36 -24.28 23.43
CA GLN A 25 10.77 -23.88 24.77
C GLN A 25 10.77 -22.37 24.97
N THR A 26 11.05 -21.60 23.91
CA THR A 26 11.10 -20.14 23.96
C THR A 26 9.74 -19.55 23.59
N THR A 27 9.06 -18.97 24.58
CA THR A 27 7.67 -18.53 24.44
C THR A 27 7.53 -17.03 24.72
N ALA A 28 6.62 -16.35 24.03
CA ALA A 28 6.27 -14.95 24.33
C ALA A 28 5.73 -14.80 25.76
N LEU A 29 5.15 -15.87 26.33
CA LEU A 29 4.63 -15.91 27.70
C LEU A 29 5.74 -15.89 28.76
N ASP A 30 6.98 -16.25 28.42
CA ASP A 30 8.11 -16.12 29.34
C ASP A 30 8.40 -14.65 29.67
N ALA A 31 8.17 -13.73 28.73
CA ALA A 31 8.30 -12.29 28.97
C ALA A 31 7.30 -11.76 30.01
N LEU A 32 6.12 -12.39 30.10
CA LEU A 32 5.10 -12.08 31.10
C LEU A 32 5.34 -12.78 32.44
N ASN A 33 6.41 -13.57 32.55
CA ASN A 33 6.79 -14.29 33.77
C ASN A 33 5.67 -15.20 34.32
N VAL A 34 4.85 -15.76 33.43
CA VAL A 34 3.63 -16.54 33.76
C VAL A 34 3.96 -17.72 34.71
N LYS A 35 5.17 -18.28 34.62
CA LYS A 35 5.65 -19.35 35.51
C LYS A 35 5.61 -18.98 37.00
N ARG A 36 5.63 -17.69 37.37
CA ARG A 36 5.49 -17.23 38.77
C ARG A 36 4.08 -17.41 39.33
N LEU A 37 3.08 -17.61 38.47
CA LEU A 37 1.69 -17.81 38.86
C LEU A 37 1.37 -19.27 39.19
N ALA A 38 2.36 -20.16 39.12
CA ALA A 38 2.22 -21.53 39.59
C ALA A 38 1.89 -21.58 41.11
N PRO A 39 1.03 -22.51 41.56
CA PRO A 39 0.43 -23.61 40.80
C PRO A 39 -0.91 -23.24 40.11
N TYR A 40 -1.38 -22.00 40.23
CA TYR A 40 -2.70 -21.60 39.75
C TYR A 40 -2.77 -21.46 38.23
N VAL A 41 -1.65 -21.11 37.59
CA VAL A 41 -1.50 -21.11 36.14
C VAL A 41 -0.41 -22.10 35.75
N SER A 42 -0.73 -23.01 34.82
CA SER A 42 0.21 -24.00 34.29
C SER A 42 0.32 -23.86 32.78
N LEU A 43 1.56 -23.76 32.27
CA LEU A 43 1.87 -23.69 30.85
C LEU A 43 2.34 -25.06 30.35
N HIS A 44 1.72 -25.56 29.29
CA HIS A 44 2.00 -26.87 28.71
C HIS A 44 2.57 -26.73 27.29
N SER A 45 3.88 -26.92 27.15
CA SER A 45 4.60 -26.82 25.87
C SER A 45 5.00 -28.18 25.28
N VAL A 46 4.79 -29.27 26.03
CA VAL A 46 5.03 -30.65 25.61
C VAL A 46 3.75 -31.48 25.71
N VAL A 47 3.70 -32.58 24.96
CA VAL A 47 2.60 -33.55 25.08
C VAL A 47 2.59 -34.09 26.51
N ALA A 48 1.43 -34.04 27.15
CA ALA A 48 1.27 -34.43 28.55
C ALA A 48 -0.04 -35.19 28.77
N HIS A 49 0.00 -36.15 29.70
CA HIS A 49 -1.17 -36.90 30.14
C HIS A 49 -1.49 -36.49 31.57
N LEU A 50 -2.71 -36.06 31.81
CA LEU A 50 -3.19 -35.54 33.08
C LEU A 50 -4.52 -36.19 33.45
N GLU A 51 -4.94 -36.00 34.70
CA GLU A 51 -6.26 -36.37 35.17
C GLU A 51 -6.94 -35.13 35.75
N TRP A 52 -8.05 -34.71 35.15
CA TRP A 52 -8.87 -33.59 35.58
C TRP A 52 -10.27 -34.08 35.90
N ASP A 53 -10.75 -33.82 37.11
CA ASP A 53 -12.09 -34.20 37.57
C ASP A 53 -12.43 -35.69 37.32
N GLY A 54 -11.46 -36.58 37.54
CA GLY A 54 -11.60 -38.03 37.32
C GLY A 54 -11.58 -38.46 35.84
N ARG A 55 -11.24 -37.54 34.92
CA ARG A 55 -11.13 -37.79 33.48
C ARG A 55 -9.68 -37.78 33.01
N HIS A 56 -9.29 -38.79 32.24
CA HIS A 56 -8.02 -38.79 31.54
C HIS A 56 -7.99 -37.74 30.42
N VAL A 57 -6.98 -36.88 30.47
CA VAL A 57 -6.79 -35.76 29.55
C VAL A 57 -5.44 -35.89 28.87
N VAL A 58 -5.40 -35.67 27.56
CA VAL A 58 -4.15 -35.46 26.81
C VAL A 58 -4.06 -34.02 26.34
N LEU A 59 -2.92 -33.41 26.57
CA LEU A 59 -2.60 -32.07 26.08
C LEU A 59 -1.70 -32.18 24.86
N LEU A 60 -2.10 -31.56 23.77
CA LEU A 60 -1.42 -31.59 22.48
C LEU A 60 -1.09 -30.15 22.05
N PRO A 61 -0.01 -29.55 22.58
CA PRO A 61 0.42 -28.20 22.20
C PRO A 61 0.81 -28.13 20.71
N PHE A 62 0.84 -26.93 20.16
CA PHE A 62 1.14 -26.72 18.75
C PHE A 62 2.50 -27.33 18.36
N ARG A 63 2.51 -27.96 17.19
CA ARG A 63 3.70 -28.47 16.49
C ARG A 63 3.62 -28.05 15.04
N GLU A 64 4.75 -27.60 14.49
CA GLU A 64 4.84 -27.29 13.06
C GLU A 64 4.56 -28.56 12.23
N GLU A 65 5.13 -29.68 12.65
CA GLU A 65 4.89 -31.00 12.08
C GLU A 65 3.73 -31.66 12.84
N GLN A 66 2.50 -31.51 12.32
CA GLN A 66 1.29 -32.04 12.95
C GLN A 66 1.30 -33.58 13.10
N ASP A 67 2.14 -34.27 12.32
CA ASP A 67 2.30 -35.73 12.40
C ASP A 67 2.76 -36.17 13.80
N GLU A 68 3.60 -35.39 14.49
CA GLU A 68 4.02 -35.64 15.88
C GLU A 68 2.81 -35.82 16.81
N LEU A 69 1.77 -35.00 16.63
CA LEU A 69 0.56 -35.05 17.45
C LEU A 69 -0.33 -36.24 17.10
N THR A 70 -0.39 -36.59 15.81
CA THR A 70 -1.14 -37.77 15.37
C THR A 70 -0.48 -39.07 15.83
N GLU A 71 0.86 -39.13 15.85
CA GLU A 71 1.62 -40.27 16.36
C GLU A 71 1.43 -40.42 17.88
N ALA A 72 1.42 -39.32 18.63
CA ALA A 72 1.16 -39.34 20.07
C ALA A 72 -0.23 -39.92 20.40
N VAL A 73 -1.24 -39.62 19.59
CA VAL A 73 -2.59 -40.20 19.74
C VAL A 73 -2.63 -41.66 19.26
N ALA A 74 -1.95 -41.99 18.16
CA ALA A 74 -1.89 -43.36 17.64
C ALA A 74 -1.14 -44.33 18.57
N ALA A 75 -0.23 -43.82 19.41
CA ALA A 75 0.47 -44.61 20.41
C ALA A 75 -0.41 -45.05 21.59
N LEU A 76 -1.60 -44.46 21.76
CA LEU A 76 -2.55 -44.84 22.81
C LEU A 76 -3.26 -46.16 22.46
N GLY A 77 -3.48 -47.00 23.47
CA GLY A 77 -4.31 -48.20 23.31
C GLY A 77 -5.77 -47.83 22.99
N PRO A 78 -6.52 -48.62 22.21
CA PRO A 78 -7.87 -48.27 21.76
C PRO A 78 -8.85 -48.05 22.93
N ASP A 79 -8.77 -48.88 23.98
CA ASP A 79 -9.62 -48.74 25.18
C ASP A 79 -9.27 -47.50 26.01
N GLU A 80 -8.01 -47.08 26.02
CA GLU A 80 -7.55 -45.89 26.73
C GLU A 80 -7.92 -44.61 25.96
N ALA A 81 -7.66 -44.60 24.65
CA ALA A 81 -8.01 -43.50 23.75
C ALA A 81 -9.51 -43.17 23.83
N SER A 82 -10.37 -44.19 23.79
CA SER A 82 -11.84 -44.00 23.83
C SER A 82 -12.36 -43.32 25.11
N LYS A 83 -11.56 -43.30 26.18
CA LYS A 83 -11.88 -42.63 27.45
C LYS A 83 -11.22 -41.27 27.58
N MET A 84 -10.23 -40.95 26.76
CA MET A 84 -9.41 -39.77 26.88
C MET A 84 -10.01 -38.55 26.16
N VAL A 85 -9.97 -37.39 26.81
CA VAL A 85 -10.34 -36.10 26.22
C VAL A 85 -9.07 -35.34 25.85
N ALA A 86 -8.98 -34.85 24.63
CA ALA A 86 -7.85 -34.06 24.18
C ALA A 86 -8.13 -32.56 24.25
N PHE A 87 -7.15 -31.80 24.76
CA PHE A 87 -7.07 -30.35 24.55
C PHE A 87 -5.83 -30.04 23.72
N ALA A 88 -6.05 -29.46 22.55
CA ALA A 88 -5.04 -29.43 21.50
C ALA A 88 -4.92 -28.08 20.81
N HIS A 89 -3.90 -27.93 19.97
CA HIS A 89 -3.75 -26.80 19.06
C HIS A 89 -3.50 -27.29 17.61
N LEU A 90 -4.56 -27.80 16.98
CA LEU A 90 -4.55 -28.55 15.73
C LEU A 90 -4.93 -27.70 14.52
N ALA A 91 -4.31 -28.00 13.38
CA ALA A 91 -4.65 -27.43 12.08
C ALA A 91 -5.32 -28.50 11.18
N ILE A 92 -6.60 -28.80 11.46
CA ILE A 92 -7.36 -29.84 10.76
C ILE A 92 -7.76 -29.39 9.35
N ASN A 93 -7.62 -30.28 8.37
CA ASN A 93 -8.04 -30.02 7.01
C ASN A 93 -9.56 -29.77 6.91
N LYS A 94 -9.97 -28.82 6.07
CA LYS A 94 -11.35 -28.36 5.87
C LYS A 94 -12.00 -27.68 7.09
N ALA A 95 -11.28 -27.47 8.18
CA ALA A 95 -11.77 -26.67 9.29
C ALA A 95 -12.06 -25.22 8.83
N ILE A 96 -13.21 -24.67 9.18
CA ILE A 96 -13.57 -23.28 8.88
C ILE A 96 -12.62 -22.35 9.64
N MET A 97 -11.89 -21.53 8.91
CA MET A 97 -11.04 -20.47 9.45
C MET A 97 -11.85 -19.19 9.63
N GLN A 98 -12.57 -18.82 8.57
CA GLN A 98 -13.39 -17.62 8.49
C GLN A 98 -14.78 -18.00 8.00
N ARG A 99 -15.79 -17.68 8.80
CA ARG A 99 -17.18 -18.04 8.51
C ARG A 99 -17.83 -17.14 7.46
N HIS A 100 -17.39 -15.88 7.36
CA HIS A 100 -17.95 -14.88 6.44
C HIS A 100 -16.83 -14.14 5.72
N VAL A 101 -16.79 -14.25 4.39
CA VAL A 101 -15.90 -13.46 3.54
C VAL A 101 -16.68 -12.26 3.00
N VAL A 102 -16.22 -11.05 3.33
CA VAL A 102 -16.76 -9.83 2.70
C VAL A 102 -15.99 -9.56 1.42
N ASP A 103 -16.66 -9.76 0.29
CA ASP A 103 -16.12 -9.41 -1.01
C ASP A 103 -16.29 -7.90 -1.26
N ALA A 104 -15.21 -7.22 -1.66
CA ALA A 104 -15.15 -5.76 -1.67
C ALA A 104 -15.94 -5.09 -2.83
N GLY A 105 -16.74 -5.86 -3.58
CA GLY A 105 -17.44 -5.40 -4.78
C GLY A 105 -18.93 -5.74 -4.88
N VAL A 106 -19.54 -6.36 -3.86
CA VAL A 106 -20.96 -6.71 -3.92
C VAL A 106 -21.77 -5.77 -3.02
N ASP A 107 -22.80 -5.14 -3.58
CA ASP A 107 -23.80 -4.31 -2.87
C ASP A 107 -24.61 -5.11 -1.81
N ASN A 108 -24.20 -6.34 -1.50
CA ASN A 108 -24.88 -7.26 -0.61
C ASN A 108 -23.83 -8.11 0.17
N PRO A 109 -23.45 -7.71 1.39
CA PRO A 109 -22.46 -8.42 2.22
C PRO A 109 -22.96 -9.78 2.77
N HIS A 110 -24.14 -10.24 2.35
CA HIS A 110 -24.80 -11.44 2.84
C HIS A 110 -24.49 -12.74 2.05
N THR A 111 -23.63 -12.69 1.05
CA THR A 111 -23.22 -13.92 0.34
C THR A 111 -22.19 -14.67 1.18
N ALA A 112 -22.65 -15.57 2.04
CA ALA A 112 -21.85 -16.32 2.99
C ALA A 112 -20.93 -17.35 2.29
N ASN A 113 -19.81 -16.89 1.75
CA ASN A 113 -18.67 -17.74 1.44
C ASN A 113 -17.82 -17.89 2.71
N TYR A 114 -17.42 -19.12 3.02
CA TYR A 114 -16.54 -19.45 4.14
C TYR A 114 -15.17 -19.92 3.61
N ILE A 115 -14.11 -19.62 4.36
CA ILE A 115 -12.76 -20.10 4.05
C ILE A 115 -12.43 -21.25 4.98
N THR A 116 -12.03 -22.37 4.38
CA THR A 116 -11.55 -23.53 5.13
C THR A 116 -10.04 -23.69 5.00
N HIS A 117 -9.43 -24.20 6.05
CA HIS A 117 -8.04 -24.61 6.08
C HIS A 117 -7.76 -25.73 5.07
N ARG A 118 -6.66 -25.62 4.32
CA ARG A 118 -6.19 -26.66 3.39
C ARG A 118 -4.90 -27.26 3.95
N GLY A 119 -5.05 -28.35 4.69
CA GLY A 119 -3.94 -29.05 5.37
C GLY A 119 -3.92 -30.54 5.07
N LEU A 120 -2.85 -31.22 5.47
CA LEU A 120 -2.70 -32.67 5.27
C LEU A 120 -3.32 -33.50 6.41
N THR A 121 -3.48 -32.91 7.60
CA THR A 121 -4.02 -33.61 8.77
C THR A 121 -5.54 -33.70 8.71
N GLY A 122 -6.06 -34.92 8.48
CA GLY A 122 -7.50 -35.19 8.47
C GLY A 122 -8.09 -35.38 9.88
N PRO A 123 -9.40 -35.12 10.07
CA PRO A 123 -10.07 -35.25 11.38
C PRO A 123 -10.11 -36.70 11.91
N ASN A 124 -10.03 -37.69 11.02
CA ASN A 124 -10.12 -39.12 11.39
C ASN A 124 -8.94 -39.59 12.25
N ARG A 125 -7.80 -38.88 12.22
CA ARG A 125 -6.61 -39.21 13.01
C ARG A 125 -6.84 -39.10 14.53
N PHE A 126 -7.87 -38.36 14.94
CA PHE A 126 -8.25 -38.15 16.34
C PHE A 126 -9.57 -38.84 16.71
N ALA A 127 -10.15 -39.65 15.80
CA ALA A 127 -11.45 -40.28 15.99
C ALA A 127 -11.47 -41.35 17.10
N SER A 128 -10.31 -41.89 17.48
CA SER A 128 -10.18 -42.86 18.57
C SER A 128 -10.40 -42.26 19.95
N LEU A 129 -10.31 -40.93 20.09
CA LEU A 129 -10.46 -40.21 21.35
C LEU A 129 -11.94 -40.05 21.74
N ALA A 130 -12.21 -39.84 23.02
CA ALA A 130 -13.57 -39.57 23.49
C ALA A 130 -14.10 -38.26 22.88
N ARG A 131 -13.32 -37.17 23.02
CA ARG A 131 -13.58 -35.83 22.51
C ARG A 131 -12.25 -35.13 22.27
N THR A 132 -12.18 -34.26 21.27
CA THR A 132 -11.05 -33.35 21.07
C THR A 132 -11.54 -31.92 21.07
N PHE A 133 -10.99 -31.08 21.94
CA PHE A 133 -11.18 -29.64 21.95
C PHE A 133 -9.89 -28.98 21.49
N THR A 134 -9.98 -28.04 20.56
CA THR A 134 -8.78 -27.45 19.99
C THR A 134 -8.87 -25.95 19.79
N GLY A 135 -7.76 -25.26 20.09
CA GLY A 135 -7.47 -23.93 19.56
C GLY A 135 -6.82 -24.03 18.18
N HIS A 136 -6.81 -22.93 17.43
CA HIS A 136 -5.93 -22.59 16.28
C HIS A 136 -6.68 -21.60 15.38
N PHE A 137 -7.98 -21.83 15.15
CA PHE A 137 -8.87 -20.91 14.43
C PHE A 137 -9.83 -20.20 15.37
N HIS A 138 -10.29 -19.02 14.95
CA HIS A 138 -11.13 -18.15 15.75
C HIS A 138 -12.63 -18.52 15.71
N SER A 139 -13.08 -19.22 14.66
CA SER A 139 -14.48 -19.60 14.47
C SER A 139 -14.83 -20.86 15.26
N HIS A 140 -15.91 -20.82 16.05
CA HIS A 140 -16.42 -22.01 16.72
C HIS A 140 -17.05 -22.99 15.70
N GLN A 141 -16.68 -24.26 15.80
CA GLN A 141 -17.22 -25.33 14.96
C GLN A 141 -16.98 -26.70 15.60
N THR A 142 -17.85 -27.66 15.30
CA THR A 142 -17.64 -29.07 15.67
C THR A 142 -17.64 -29.93 14.42
N ILE A 143 -16.55 -30.65 14.21
CA ILE A 143 -16.36 -31.64 13.15
C ILE A 143 -16.73 -33.00 13.75
N ILE A 144 -17.82 -33.58 13.24
CA ILE A 144 -18.35 -34.87 13.69
C ILE A 144 -17.80 -35.97 12.76
N GLN A 145 -17.51 -37.13 13.32
CA GLN A 145 -17.07 -38.29 12.55
C GLN A 145 -18.27 -38.92 11.82
N GLU A 146 -18.14 -39.23 10.54
CA GLU A 146 -19.20 -39.92 9.78
C GLU A 146 -19.39 -41.36 10.30
N HIS A 147 -20.34 -41.55 11.22
CA HIS A 147 -20.78 -42.89 11.64
C HIS A 147 -22.14 -43.21 11.01
N CYS A 148 -22.21 -44.32 10.27
CA CYS A 148 -23.44 -44.80 9.65
C CYS A 148 -24.55 -45.09 10.69
N GLY A 149 -25.64 -44.32 10.64
CA GLY A 149 -26.98 -44.89 10.86
C GLY A 149 -27.73 -44.63 12.17
N SER A 150 -27.52 -43.53 12.90
CA SER A 150 -28.42 -43.19 14.03
C SER A 150 -28.85 -41.71 14.03
N ASN A 151 -30.12 -41.45 14.35
CA ASN A 151 -30.74 -40.12 14.42
C ASN A 151 -30.29 -39.28 15.63
N LYS A 152 -29.26 -39.71 16.38
CA LYS A 152 -28.68 -38.95 17.49
C LYS A 152 -27.25 -38.56 17.09
N VAL A 153 -26.92 -37.27 17.20
CA VAL A 153 -25.57 -36.77 16.92
C VAL A 153 -24.62 -37.35 17.96
N ASP A 154 -23.90 -38.41 17.60
CA ASP A 154 -22.83 -38.95 18.42
C ASP A 154 -21.62 -38.04 18.32
N LEU A 155 -21.15 -37.54 19.46
CA LEU A 155 -19.99 -36.66 19.55
C LEU A 155 -18.70 -37.41 19.87
N GLN A 156 -18.76 -38.75 19.99
CA GLN A 156 -17.57 -39.56 20.17
C GLN A 156 -16.57 -39.33 19.02
N GLY A 157 -15.31 -39.08 19.35
CA GLY A 157 -14.27 -38.80 18.37
C GLY A 157 -14.41 -37.45 17.65
N SER A 158 -15.37 -36.59 18.03
CA SER A 158 -15.55 -35.27 17.43
C SER A 158 -14.37 -34.34 17.75
N ILE A 159 -14.09 -33.41 16.84
CA ILE A 159 -13.15 -32.31 17.05
C ILE A 159 -13.93 -31.01 17.12
N THR A 160 -13.87 -30.32 18.25
CA THR A 160 -14.51 -29.02 18.47
C THR A 160 -13.45 -27.93 18.54
N TYR A 161 -13.48 -27.01 17.57
CA TYR A 161 -12.73 -25.77 17.68
C TYR A 161 -13.42 -24.85 18.69
N LEU A 162 -12.68 -24.43 19.70
CA LEU A 162 -13.19 -23.55 20.75
C LEU A 162 -13.57 -22.17 20.20
N GLY A 163 -12.75 -21.66 19.26
CA GLY A 163 -12.85 -20.28 18.78
C GLY A 163 -12.31 -19.26 19.79
N SER A 164 -12.39 -17.98 19.44
CA SER A 164 -12.08 -16.91 20.37
C SER A 164 -13.34 -16.47 21.15
N PRO A 165 -13.20 -15.96 22.38
CA PRO A 165 -14.34 -15.50 23.18
C PRO A 165 -14.93 -14.16 22.73
N LEU A 166 -14.23 -13.47 21.82
CA LEU A 166 -14.54 -12.15 21.27
C LEU A 166 -14.12 -12.13 19.80
N GLN A 167 -14.75 -11.28 18.99
CA GLN A 167 -14.18 -10.92 17.69
C GLN A 167 -12.87 -10.15 17.90
N LEU A 168 -11.81 -10.54 17.21
CA LEU A 168 -10.46 -9.99 17.38
C LEU A 168 -10.00 -9.17 16.16
N ASN A 169 -10.60 -9.39 14.99
CA ASN A 169 -10.22 -8.74 13.75
C ASN A 169 -11.40 -8.67 12.75
N TRP A 170 -11.15 -8.08 11.57
CA TRP A 170 -12.16 -7.95 10.52
C TRP A 170 -12.57 -9.27 9.85
N THR A 171 -11.78 -10.35 9.98
CA THR A 171 -12.16 -11.67 9.44
C THR A 171 -13.21 -12.35 10.32
N ASP A 172 -13.36 -11.91 11.57
CA ASP A 172 -14.40 -12.37 12.50
C ASP A 172 -15.75 -11.65 12.29
N LEU A 173 -15.86 -10.74 11.32
CA LEU A 173 -17.08 -9.98 11.05
C LEU A 173 -18.27 -10.92 10.81
N TYR A 174 -19.41 -10.61 11.42
CA TYR A 174 -20.65 -11.42 11.47
C TYR A 174 -20.55 -12.78 12.17
N ASP A 175 -19.38 -13.18 12.69
CA ASP A 175 -19.31 -14.36 13.55
C ASP A 175 -19.66 -13.98 14.99
N GLU A 176 -20.92 -14.16 15.35
CA GLU A 176 -21.48 -13.85 16.67
C GLU A 176 -21.42 -15.04 17.65
N GLN A 177 -21.10 -16.25 17.16
CA GLN A 177 -21.00 -17.47 17.96
C GLN A 177 -19.64 -17.55 18.67
N ARG A 178 -19.33 -16.54 19.49
CA ARG A 178 -18.07 -16.38 20.22
C ARG A 178 -18.33 -16.40 21.72
N GLY A 179 -17.48 -17.09 22.47
CA GLY A 179 -17.67 -17.22 23.91
C GLY A 179 -16.76 -18.26 24.54
N VAL A 180 -17.25 -18.90 25.59
CA VAL A 180 -16.53 -19.96 26.31
C VAL A 180 -17.34 -21.25 26.26
N ILE A 181 -16.65 -22.39 26.19
CA ILE A 181 -17.31 -23.70 26.23
C ILE A 181 -17.34 -24.20 27.66
N LEU A 182 -18.53 -24.58 28.12
CA LEU A 182 -18.71 -25.39 29.31
C LEU A 182 -18.72 -26.85 28.90
N PHE A 183 -17.85 -27.66 29.51
CA PHE A 183 -17.73 -29.07 29.23
C PHE A 183 -18.03 -29.90 30.48
N ASN A 184 -18.89 -30.91 30.35
CA ASN A 184 -19.17 -31.85 31.42
C ASN A 184 -18.31 -33.12 31.23
N PRO A 185 -17.34 -33.40 32.12
CA PRO A 185 -16.42 -34.53 31.97
C PRO A 185 -17.09 -35.91 32.14
N GLU A 186 -18.25 -35.98 32.81
CA GLU A 186 -19.00 -37.23 33.02
C GLU A 186 -19.82 -37.60 31.79
N THR A 187 -20.60 -36.64 31.25
CA THR A 187 -21.51 -36.88 30.12
C THR A 187 -20.85 -36.67 28.75
N LEU A 188 -19.69 -36.02 28.72
CA LEU A 188 -19.00 -35.57 27.51
C LEU A 188 -19.75 -34.53 26.68
N GLU A 189 -20.87 -34.00 27.18
CA GLU A 189 -21.59 -32.92 26.53
C GLU A 189 -20.90 -31.58 26.76
N HIS A 190 -21.04 -30.67 25.79
CA HIS A 190 -20.56 -29.30 25.93
C HIS A 190 -21.60 -28.29 25.44
N GLU A 191 -21.57 -27.11 26.03
CA GLU A 191 -22.42 -25.96 25.67
C GLU A 191 -21.54 -24.74 25.41
N LEU A 192 -21.80 -24.02 24.32
CA LEU A 192 -21.18 -22.73 24.05
C LEU A 192 -21.97 -21.64 24.79
N LEU A 193 -21.35 -21.04 25.80
CA LEU A 193 -21.85 -19.81 26.40
C LEU A 193 -21.42 -18.61 25.56
N VAL A 194 -22.33 -18.14 24.72
CA VAL A 194 -22.11 -16.97 23.86
C VAL A 194 -21.90 -15.73 24.72
N ASN A 195 -20.82 -15.00 24.45
CA ASN A 195 -20.53 -13.75 25.12
C ASN A 195 -21.46 -12.66 24.58
N PRO A 196 -22.29 -12.00 25.40
CA PRO A 196 -23.19 -10.94 24.93
C PRO A 196 -22.44 -9.72 24.37
N HIS A 197 -21.15 -9.60 24.67
CA HIS A 197 -20.25 -8.55 24.16
C HIS A 197 -19.29 -9.07 23.07
N ALA A 198 -19.57 -10.23 22.47
CA ALA A 198 -18.77 -10.85 21.41
C ALA A 198 -18.57 -9.95 20.19
N ALA A 199 -19.64 -9.27 19.76
CA ALA A 199 -19.65 -8.47 18.54
C ALA A 199 -18.92 -7.14 18.77
N GLY A 200 -17.70 -7.02 18.27
CA GLY A 200 -16.89 -5.80 18.30
C GLY A 200 -16.81 -5.09 16.96
N TYR A 201 -17.09 -5.80 15.86
CA TYR A 201 -16.93 -5.34 14.49
C TYR A 201 -18.28 -5.29 13.78
N ILE A 202 -18.59 -4.16 13.15
CA ILE A 202 -19.86 -3.93 12.46
C ILE A 202 -19.64 -3.25 11.10
N THR A 203 -20.66 -3.29 10.26
CA THR A 203 -20.71 -2.54 9.00
C THR A 203 -21.80 -1.47 9.03
N ILE A 204 -21.54 -0.31 8.43
CA ILE A 204 -22.53 0.76 8.31
C ILE A 204 -22.50 1.33 6.90
N ASP A 205 -23.68 1.57 6.34
CA ASP A 205 -23.81 2.21 5.04
C ASP A 205 -23.38 3.68 5.06
N LEU A 206 -22.58 4.08 4.07
CA LEU A 206 -22.05 5.43 3.95
C LEU A 206 -23.16 6.50 3.92
N GLN A 207 -24.29 6.25 3.25
CA GLN A 207 -25.38 7.23 3.18
C GLN A 207 -26.03 7.44 4.54
N GLN A 208 -26.18 6.38 5.35
CA GLN A 208 -26.74 6.49 6.70
C GLN A 208 -25.87 7.37 7.61
N VAL A 209 -24.54 7.25 7.50
CA VAL A 209 -23.61 8.11 8.24
C VAL A 209 -23.67 9.56 7.77
N LEU A 210 -23.73 9.77 6.46
CA LEU A 210 -23.76 11.12 5.90
C LEU A 210 -25.09 11.82 6.18
N SER A 211 -26.22 11.10 6.18
CA SER A 211 -27.56 11.62 6.49
C SER A 211 -27.81 11.82 7.99
N GLY A 212 -26.91 11.35 8.86
CA GLY A 212 -27.05 11.46 10.31
C GLY A 212 -28.09 10.51 10.91
N GLN A 213 -28.40 9.41 10.23
CA GLN A 213 -29.38 8.41 10.66
C GLN A 213 -28.75 7.26 11.47
N VAL A 214 -27.57 7.47 12.06
CA VAL A 214 -26.84 6.45 12.81
C VAL A 214 -27.27 6.48 14.27
N ASP A 215 -27.72 5.34 14.78
CA ASP A 215 -27.99 5.16 16.21
C ASP A 215 -26.67 5.08 16.99
N GLU A 216 -26.47 6.02 17.91
CA GLU A 216 -25.28 6.11 18.76
C GLU A 216 -25.06 4.80 19.54
N GLY A 217 -26.13 4.22 20.11
CA GLY A 217 -26.03 3.02 20.94
C GLY A 217 -25.54 1.77 20.21
N VAL A 218 -25.67 1.74 18.87
CA VAL A 218 -25.21 0.61 18.03
C VAL A 218 -23.72 0.72 17.72
N VAL A 219 -23.19 1.95 17.66
CA VAL A 219 -21.84 2.21 17.13
C VAL A 219 -20.81 2.55 18.20
N THR A 220 -21.25 3.00 19.37
CA THR A 220 -20.35 3.32 20.48
C THR A 220 -19.49 2.11 20.86
N ASP A 221 -18.19 2.34 21.01
CA ASP A 221 -17.17 1.35 21.36
C ASP A 221 -17.02 0.17 20.36
N LYS A 222 -17.56 0.30 19.13
CA LYS A 222 -17.40 -0.69 18.05
C LYS A 222 -16.31 -0.30 17.05
N HIS A 223 -15.82 -1.29 16.31
CA HIS A 223 -15.00 -1.11 15.11
C HIS A 223 -15.93 -1.10 13.88
N VAL A 224 -15.95 -0.01 13.12
CA VAL A 224 -16.88 0.19 11.99
C VAL A 224 -16.19 0.06 10.63
N MET A 225 -16.79 -0.72 9.73
CA MET A 225 -16.47 -0.73 8.31
C MET A 225 -17.56 0.01 7.52
N LEU A 226 -17.16 1.02 6.75
CA LEU A 226 -18.07 1.74 5.85
C LEU A 226 -18.30 0.92 4.57
N ILE A 227 -19.56 0.75 4.19
CA ILE A 227 -19.97 0.11 2.93
C ILE A 227 -20.62 1.13 1.98
N GLY A 228 -20.52 0.89 0.66
CA GLY A 228 -21.05 1.76 -0.39
C GLY A 228 -19.96 2.47 -1.23
N LYS A 229 -20.39 3.35 -2.15
CA LYS A 229 -19.49 4.09 -3.07
C LYS A 229 -18.67 5.15 -2.33
N LEU A 230 -17.47 4.78 -1.91
CA LEU A 230 -16.53 5.62 -1.16
C LEU A 230 -15.65 6.46 -2.11
N THR A 231 -15.62 7.77 -1.89
CA THR A 231 -14.53 8.66 -2.34
C THR A 231 -13.72 9.10 -1.13
N TYR A 232 -12.48 9.55 -1.32
CA TYR A 232 -11.62 9.97 -0.21
C TYR A 232 -12.31 11.00 0.69
N LEU A 233 -12.93 12.02 0.07
CA LEU A 233 -13.66 13.07 0.79
C LEU A 233 -14.83 12.49 1.61
N LYS A 234 -15.68 11.66 0.99
CA LYS A 234 -16.83 11.05 1.66
C LYS A 234 -16.41 10.15 2.81
N TYR A 235 -15.31 9.40 2.63
CA TYR A 235 -14.74 8.56 3.66
C TYR A 235 -14.26 9.37 4.86
N VAL A 236 -13.47 10.42 4.64
CA VAL A 236 -12.96 11.28 5.72
C VAL A 236 -14.11 11.93 6.48
N THR A 237 -15.11 12.48 5.79
CA THR A 237 -16.29 13.08 6.42
C THR A 237 -17.08 12.06 7.25
N ALA A 238 -17.33 10.87 6.72
CA ALA A 238 -18.06 9.82 7.43
C ALA A 238 -17.27 9.28 8.63
N ARG A 239 -15.95 9.11 8.49
CA ARG A 239 -15.05 8.70 9.56
C ARG A 239 -15.09 9.69 10.71
N ASP A 240 -14.94 10.97 10.44
CA ASP A 240 -14.87 11.99 11.48
C ASP A 240 -16.22 12.11 12.23
N LYS A 241 -17.35 11.96 11.51
CA LYS A 241 -18.67 11.82 12.13
C LYS A 241 -18.76 10.60 13.06
N LEU A 242 -18.35 9.43 12.60
CA LEU A 242 -18.37 8.20 13.41
C LEU A 242 -17.50 8.31 14.66
N LEU A 243 -16.30 8.90 14.54
CA LEU A 243 -15.43 9.13 15.69
C LEU A 243 -16.07 10.08 16.71
N SER A 244 -16.84 11.08 16.25
CA SER A 244 -17.58 11.96 17.16
C SER A 244 -18.73 11.27 17.91
N LEU A 245 -19.23 10.13 17.39
CA LEU A 245 -20.26 9.28 18.01
C LEU A 245 -19.68 8.20 18.94
N GLY A 246 -18.40 8.28 19.29
CA GLY A 246 -17.76 7.33 20.22
C GLY A 246 -17.40 5.97 19.62
N VAL A 247 -17.30 5.87 18.28
CA VAL A 247 -16.79 4.68 17.60
C VAL A 247 -15.32 4.46 17.96
N ARG A 248 -14.93 3.22 18.26
CA ARG A 248 -13.57 2.87 18.67
C ARG A 248 -12.57 3.00 17.53
N SER A 249 -12.92 2.53 16.34
CA SER A 249 -12.13 2.78 15.13
C SER A 249 -12.97 2.61 13.86
N VAL A 250 -12.53 3.22 12.78
CA VAL A 250 -13.10 3.01 11.43
C VAL A 250 -12.05 2.34 10.56
N ARG A 251 -12.43 1.29 9.81
CA ARG A 251 -11.52 0.59 8.89
C ARG A 251 -10.95 1.57 7.86
N SER A 252 -9.63 1.54 7.67
CA SER A 252 -8.95 2.37 6.68
C SER A 252 -9.49 2.11 5.27
N TRP A 253 -9.83 3.18 4.56
CA TRP A 253 -10.17 3.09 3.14
C TRP A 253 -8.92 2.88 2.31
N THR A 254 -8.84 1.71 1.66
CA THR A 254 -7.94 1.44 0.56
C THR A 254 -8.78 1.50 -0.73
N PRO A 255 -8.63 2.54 -1.58
CA PRO A 255 -9.26 2.53 -2.87
C PRO A 255 -8.77 1.31 -3.66
N MET A 256 -9.67 0.42 -4.06
CA MET A 256 -9.34 -0.53 -5.13
C MET A 256 -9.23 0.29 -6.42
N GLY A 257 -7.99 0.51 -6.86
CA GLY A 257 -7.65 0.99 -8.18
C GLY A 257 -6.47 0.18 -8.67
N LEU A 258 -6.67 -0.56 -9.77
CA LEU A 258 -5.78 -1.52 -10.42
C LEU A 258 -5.62 -2.87 -9.70
N ALA A 259 -6.73 -3.59 -9.53
CA ALA A 259 -6.66 -5.04 -9.66
C ALA A 259 -6.52 -5.36 -11.17
N LEU A 260 -5.27 -5.38 -11.66
CA LEU A 260 -4.95 -6.11 -12.89
C LEU A 260 -5.57 -7.51 -12.75
N HIS A 261 -6.35 -7.93 -13.75
CA HIS A 261 -6.98 -9.24 -13.84
C HIS A 261 -6.16 -10.35 -13.16
N ALA A 262 -6.45 -10.60 -11.89
CA ALA A 262 -5.89 -11.71 -11.14
C ALA A 262 -6.77 -12.95 -11.39
N ASP A 263 -7.00 -13.26 -12.67
CA ASP A 263 -7.38 -14.61 -13.09
C ASP A 263 -6.11 -15.46 -13.07
N ARG A 264 -5.64 -15.73 -11.86
CA ARG A 264 -4.78 -16.86 -11.49
C ARG A 264 -4.80 -16.93 -9.98
N CYS A 265 -5.51 -17.94 -9.48
CA CYS A 265 -5.55 -18.35 -8.08
C CYS A 265 -4.18 -18.22 -7.39
N SER A 266 -3.99 -17.16 -6.61
CA SER A 266 -3.05 -17.14 -5.49
C SER A 266 -3.68 -17.91 -4.34
N SER A 267 -3.65 -19.23 -4.44
CA SER A 267 -3.89 -20.12 -3.32
C SER A 267 -2.74 -19.97 -2.32
N GLY A 268 -2.98 -19.21 -1.24
CA GLY A 268 -2.13 -19.21 -0.04
C GLY A 268 -1.51 -17.86 0.25
N GLY A 269 -2.21 -17.04 1.04
CA GLY A 269 -1.62 -15.82 1.59
C GLY A 269 -2.64 -14.72 1.83
N LEU A 270 -3.54 -14.90 2.79
CA LEU A 270 -4.23 -13.80 3.45
C LEU A 270 -4.31 -14.09 4.95
N ASP A 271 -3.45 -13.36 5.67
CA ASP A 271 -3.55 -12.89 7.06
C ASP A 271 -4.02 -13.85 8.17
N ALA A 272 -3.03 -14.52 8.75
CA ALA A 272 -2.80 -14.37 10.19
C ALA A 272 -1.42 -13.69 10.35
N SER A 273 -1.36 -12.57 11.06
CA SER A 273 -0.15 -11.80 11.27
C SER A 273 1.01 -12.66 11.76
N VAL A 274 2.00 -12.86 10.89
CA VAL A 274 3.34 -13.39 11.20
C VAL A 274 4.31 -12.22 11.05
N PRO A 275 5.15 -11.88 12.04
CA PRO A 275 6.31 -11.04 11.76
C PRO A 275 7.14 -11.78 10.70
N ALA A 276 7.43 -11.10 9.59
CA ALA A 276 8.03 -11.66 8.37
C ALA A 276 9.45 -12.23 8.58
N SER A 277 9.55 -13.35 9.28
CA SER A 277 10.67 -14.27 9.30
C SER A 277 10.13 -15.67 9.00
N ASP A 278 10.76 -16.32 8.03
CA ASP A 278 10.69 -17.76 7.74
C ASP A 278 9.50 -18.30 6.92
N ALA A 279 9.20 -17.64 5.79
CA ALA A 279 8.58 -18.34 4.67
C ALA A 279 9.65 -19.07 3.84
N ALA A 280 9.99 -20.30 4.22
CA ALA A 280 10.77 -21.21 3.39
C ALA A 280 10.20 -22.63 3.47
N VAL A 281 9.98 -23.20 2.29
CA VAL A 281 9.80 -24.62 1.96
C VAL A 281 8.42 -25.24 2.26
N GLN A 282 7.60 -25.37 1.21
CA GLN A 282 6.78 -26.57 1.01
C GLN A 282 7.02 -27.10 -0.42
N PRO A 283 7.20 -28.42 -0.61
CA PRO A 283 7.40 -29.03 -1.92
C PRO A 283 6.07 -29.14 -2.67
N LEU A 284 6.15 -29.00 -4.00
CA LEU A 284 5.03 -29.10 -4.94
C LEU A 284 4.83 -30.58 -5.31
N GLU A 285 3.72 -31.19 -4.90
CA GLU A 285 3.30 -32.51 -5.41
C GLU A 285 2.39 -32.34 -6.63
N GLU A 286 2.67 -33.15 -7.65
CA GLU A 286 1.98 -33.24 -8.94
C GLU A 286 0.54 -33.71 -8.76
N THR A 287 -0.40 -33.03 -9.43
CA THR A 287 -1.78 -33.52 -9.57
C THR A 287 -1.90 -34.33 -10.85
N THR A 288 -1.92 -35.65 -10.72
CA THR A 288 -2.55 -36.53 -11.70
C THR A 288 -4.05 -36.25 -11.69
N ARG A 289 -4.60 -35.82 -12.85
CA ARG A 289 -6.05 -35.77 -13.07
C ARG A 289 -6.43 -36.96 -13.92
N ASP A 290 -7.31 -37.78 -13.36
CA ASP A 290 -7.98 -38.90 -14.02
C ASP A 290 -8.78 -38.42 -15.24
N GLU A 291 -8.64 -39.19 -16.32
CA GLU A 291 -9.48 -39.19 -17.51
C GLU A 291 -10.85 -39.79 -17.18
N ALA A 292 -11.93 -39.00 -17.27
CA ALA A 292 -13.27 -39.45 -17.69
C ALA A 292 -14.23 -38.26 -17.66
N ASP A 293 -14.58 -37.78 -18.86
CA ASP A 293 -15.94 -37.34 -19.27
C ASP A 293 -15.83 -36.28 -20.38
N LEU A 294 -15.61 -36.79 -21.60
CA LEU A 294 -15.77 -36.06 -22.86
C LEU A 294 -16.94 -36.67 -23.61
N ALA A 295 -18.03 -35.92 -23.76
CA ALA A 295 -18.97 -36.12 -24.86
C ALA A 295 -19.60 -34.80 -25.30
N ILE A 296 -19.15 -34.36 -26.48
CA ILE A 296 -19.95 -33.77 -27.57
C ILE A 296 -20.56 -32.39 -27.28
N THR A 297 -19.93 -31.34 -27.82
CA THR A 297 -20.39 -30.71 -29.08
C THR A 297 -19.26 -29.87 -29.66
N THR A 298 -18.80 -30.33 -30.82
CA THR A 298 -17.97 -29.58 -31.76
C THR A 298 -18.78 -28.41 -32.33
N ASP A 299 -18.23 -27.20 -32.27
CA ASP A 299 -18.37 -26.28 -33.40
C ASP A 299 -17.10 -25.47 -33.60
N SER A 300 -16.69 -25.47 -34.86
CA SER A 300 -15.43 -25.05 -35.43
C SER A 300 -15.26 -23.53 -35.49
N VAL A 301 -14.13 -23.01 -35.00
CA VAL A 301 -13.49 -21.82 -35.60
C VAL A 301 -11.97 -22.01 -35.62
N SER A 302 -11.46 -21.95 -36.85
CA SER A 302 -10.11 -21.83 -37.37
C SER A 302 -8.94 -21.58 -36.40
N GLY A 303 -7.94 -22.45 -36.51
CA GLY A 303 -6.62 -22.25 -35.90
C GLY A 303 -5.89 -21.03 -36.46
N SER A 304 -5.26 -20.31 -35.55
CA SER A 304 -4.17 -19.36 -35.83
C SER A 304 -2.89 -19.86 -35.17
N ASP A 305 -1.79 -19.75 -35.92
CA ASP A 305 -0.40 -20.11 -35.64
C ASP A 305 0.07 -19.98 -34.17
N PRO A 306 0.91 -20.91 -33.66
CA PRO A 306 1.68 -20.71 -32.44
C PRO A 306 2.93 -19.86 -32.76
N GLY A 307 2.72 -18.57 -32.99
CA GLY A 307 3.78 -17.69 -33.50
C GLY A 307 3.60 -16.21 -33.20
N SER A 308 2.84 -15.83 -32.16
CA SER A 308 2.90 -14.47 -31.62
C SER A 308 3.51 -14.51 -30.22
N GLU A 309 4.79 -14.20 -30.13
CA GLU A 309 5.35 -13.67 -28.89
C GLU A 309 4.44 -12.52 -28.43
N HIS A 310 3.78 -12.68 -27.27
CA HIS A 310 3.14 -11.55 -26.61
C HIS A 310 4.24 -10.53 -26.33
N ARG A 311 4.36 -9.52 -27.19
CA ARG A 311 5.11 -8.32 -26.87
C ARG A 311 4.45 -7.74 -25.63
N PRO A 312 5.17 -7.55 -24.51
CA PRO A 312 4.60 -6.83 -23.38
C PRO A 312 4.15 -5.45 -23.87
N GLU A 313 2.88 -5.12 -23.67
CA GLU A 313 2.38 -3.77 -23.96
C GLU A 313 3.24 -2.77 -23.17
N ARG A 314 3.84 -1.86 -23.92
CA ARG A 314 4.77 -0.87 -23.38
C ARG A 314 3.95 0.23 -22.71
N LEU A 315 4.22 0.51 -21.44
CA LEU A 315 3.57 1.58 -20.69
C LEU A 315 3.88 2.94 -21.36
N ASP A 316 2.90 3.51 -22.05
CA ASP A 316 3.01 4.85 -22.65
C ASP A 316 2.24 5.86 -21.79
N LEU A 317 2.92 6.41 -20.78
CA LEU A 317 2.35 7.40 -19.86
C LEU A 317 1.73 8.60 -20.58
N ALA A 318 2.20 8.96 -21.78
CA ALA A 318 1.63 10.06 -22.55
C ALA A 318 0.28 9.68 -23.21
N ALA A 319 0.09 8.40 -23.56
CA ALA A 319 -1.19 7.86 -24.02
C ALA A 319 -2.19 7.75 -22.85
N GLU A 320 -1.73 7.23 -21.70
CA GLU A 320 -2.51 7.12 -20.46
C GLU A 320 -3.04 8.47 -19.95
N THR A 321 -2.34 9.57 -20.25
CA THR A 321 -2.77 10.93 -19.86
C THR A 321 -4.15 11.27 -20.41
N ARG A 322 -4.48 10.82 -21.62
CA ARG A 322 -5.79 11.10 -22.23
C ARG A 322 -6.90 10.34 -21.50
N GLU A 323 -6.70 9.05 -21.28
CA GLU A 323 -7.65 8.21 -20.56
C GLU A 323 -7.89 8.73 -19.14
N TYR A 324 -6.82 9.15 -18.46
CA TYR A 324 -6.92 9.79 -17.15
C TYR A 324 -7.78 11.06 -17.20
N VAL A 325 -7.51 12.00 -18.10
CA VAL A 325 -8.30 13.24 -18.22
C VAL A 325 -9.76 12.96 -18.59
N GLU A 326 -10.01 11.95 -19.42
CA GLU A 326 -11.37 11.52 -19.78
C GLU A 326 -12.13 10.89 -18.61
N SER A 327 -11.41 10.27 -17.65
CA SER A 327 -11.99 9.68 -16.43
C SER A 327 -12.34 10.71 -15.35
N LEU A 328 -11.84 11.95 -15.45
CA LEU A 328 -12.07 13.00 -14.44
C LEU A 328 -13.48 13.59 -14.54
N ASP A 329 -14.12 13.74 -13.39
CA ASP A 329 -15.36 14.51 -13.22
C ASP A 329 -15.01 16.01 -13.16
N LEU A 330 -14.99 16.65 -14.33
CA LEU A 330 -14.57 18.04 -14.51
C LEU A 330 -15.79 18.98 -14.55
N ASP A 331 -15.64 20.18 -13.97
CA ASP A 331 -16.64 21.26 -14.11
C ASP A 331 -16.75 21.75 -15.57
N GLU A 332 -17.88 22.38 -15.94
CA GLU A 332 -18.17 22.83 -17.33
C GLU A 332 -17.03 23.68 -17.95
N SER A 333 -16.38 24.52 -17.16
CA SER A 333 -15.27 25.37 -17.62
C SER A 333 -14.01 24.58 -18.02
N LEU A 334 -13.77 23.44 -17.36
CA LEU A 334 -12.65 22.55 -17.61
C LEU A 334 -13.00 21.47 -18.64
N LEU A 335 -14.26 21.05 -18.72
CA LEU A 335 -14.76 20.16 -19.77
C LEU A 335 -14.48 20.70 -21.17
N LEU A 336 -14.71 22.00 -21.38
CA LEU A 336 -14.43 22.69 -22.64
C LEU A 336 -12.93 22.81 -22.95
N ARG A 337 -12.06 22.54 -21.97
CA ARG A 337 -10.59 22.62 -22.07
C ARG A 337 -9.91 21.25 -21.91
N ARG A 338 -10.64 20.14 -22.07
CA ARG A 338 -10.09 18.77 -21.94
C ARG A 338 -8.82 18.54 -22.76
N ASP A 339 -8.82 18.90 -24.05
CA ASP A 339 -7.65 18.74 -24.90
C ASP A 339 -6.45 19.58 -24.41
N GLU A 340 -6.71 20.72 -23.76
CA GLU A 340 -5.67 21.53 -23.16
C GLU A 340 -5.06 20.84 -21.93
N LEU A 341 -5.89 20.22 -21.08
CA LEU A 341 -5.45 19.44 -19.93
C LEU A 341 -4.61 18.23 -20.34
N VAL A 342 -5.03 17.51 -21.39
CA VAL A 342 -4.25 16.38 -21.93
C VAL A 342 -2.88 16.86 -22.41
N ARG A 343 -2.82 17.98 -23.16
CA ARG A 343 -1.55 18.55 -23.62
C ARG A 343 -0.62 18.95 -22.47
N ILE A 344 -1.16 19.61 -21.44
CA ILE A 344 -0.40 20.01 -20.26
C ILE A 344 0.19 18.77 -19.59
N GLY A 345 -0.62 17.72 -19.36
CA GLY A 345 -0.15 16.47 -18.77
C GLY A 345 0.95 15.78 -19.59
N GLN A 346 0.78 15.71 -20.91
CA GLN A 346 1.81 15.16 -21.81
C GLN A 346 3.10 15.97 -21.77
N ARG A 347 3.00 17.31 -21.69
CA ARG A 347 4.16 18.20 -21.58
C ARG A 347 4.88 18.03 -20.24
N MET A 348 4.15 17.86 -19.15
CA MET A 348 4.72 17.56 -17.83
C MET A 348 5.52 16.27 -17.86
N ILE A 349 5.01 15.20 -18.49
CA ILE A 349 5.74 13.93 -18.64
C ILE A 349 7.00 14.11 -19.48
N GLN A 350 6.92 14.87 -20.57
CA GLN A 350 8.08 15.12 -21.45
C GLN A 350 9.19 15.90 -20.73
N VAL A 351 8.86 17.00 -20.05
CA VAL A 351 9.84 17.79 -19.29
C VAL A 351 10.44 16.97 -18.15
N SER A 352 9.64 16.10 -17.52
CA SER A 352 10.15 15.18 -16.50
C SER A 352 11.25 14.26 -17.03
N ARG A 353 11.16 13.81 -18.30
CA ARG A 353 12.20 12.99 -18.95
C ARG A 353 13.47 13.78 -19.19
N GLU A 354 13.36 15.06 -19.54
CA GLU A 354 14.50 15.93 -19.83
C GLU A 354 15.27 16.32 -18.55
N ILE A 355 14.59 16.44 -17.41
CA ILE A 355 15.20 16.71 -16.09
C ILE A 355 16.03 15.53 -15.59
N ALA A 356 15.73 14.30 -16.00
CA ALA A 356 16.54 13.12 -15.65
C ALA A 356 18.01 13.25 -16.10
N ASP A 357 18.25 13.97 -17.20
CA ASP A 357 19.56 14.06 -17.85
C ASP A 357 20.36 15.31 -17.44
N GLN A 358 19.74 16.29 -16.78
CA GLN A 358 20.38 17.56 -16.40
C GLN A 358 19.90 18.05 -15.03
N ASN A 359 20.83 18.36 -14.12
CA ASN A 359 20.53 18.98 -12.82
C ASN A 359 20.01 20.42 -13.01
N VAL A 360 18.73 20.57 -13.36
CA VAL A 360 18.08 21.86 -13.61
C VAL A 360 16.93 22.03 -12.63
N GLU A 361 17.24 22.48 -11.41
CA GLU A 361 16.21 22.88 -10.42
C GLU A 361 15.66 24.30 -10.69
N ASP A 362 16.21 25.04 -11.66
CA ASP A 362 16.06 26.50 -11.76
C ASP A 362 15.20 27.05 -12.94
N GLU A 363 14.57 26.23 -13.79
CA GLU A 363 13.90 26.73 -15.03
C GLU A 363 12.45 26.24 -15.28
N VAL A 364 11.65 25.95 -14.25
CA VAL A 364 10.23 25.56 -14.46
C VAL A 364 9.30 26.75 -14.27
N ASN A 365 8.76 27.30 -15.37
CA ASN A 365 7.73 28.35 -15.38
C ASN A 365 6.40 27.78 -15.87
N HIS A 366 5.32 27.93 -15.10
CA HIS A 366 4.01 27.37 -15.45
C HIS A 366 3.40 27.97 -16.72
N GLN A 367 3.78 29.19 -17.12
CA GLN A 367 3.28 29.82 -18.35
C GLN A 367 3.75 29.08 -19.61
N ASP A 368 4.94 28.47 -19.59
CA ASP A 368 5.48 27.71 -20.71
C ASP A 368 4.68 26.43 -20.98
N PHE A 369 3.99 25.90 -19.96
CA PHE A 369 3.10 24.74 -20.08
C PHE A 369 1.73 25.12 -20.62
N LEU A 370 1.34 26.40 -20.51
CA LEU A 370 0.07 26.95 -21.00
C LEU A 370 0.19 27.51 -22.43
N ASP A 371 1.41 27.77 -22.91
CA ASP A 371 1.64 28.31 -24.25
C ASP A 371 1.25 27.31 -25.34
N ARG A 372 0.26 27.71 -26.16
CA ARG A 372 -0.26 26.95 -27.30
C ARG A 372 0.71 26.91 -28.49
N SER A 373 1.78 27.71 -28.48
CA SER A 373 2.79 27.76 -29.53
C SER A 373 3.68 26.50 -29.55
N PHE A 374 3.81 25.81 -28.41
CA PHE A 374 4.45 24.50 -28.34
C PHE A 374 3.52 23.44 -28.92
N GLN A 375 3.84 22.98 -30.13
CA GLN A 375 3.05 21.97 -30.84
C GLN A 375 2.91 20.69 -30.00
N VAL A 376 1.68 20.19 -29.95
CA VAL A 376 1.35 18.80 -29.66
C VAL A 376 2.31 17.93 -30.45
N VAL A 377 3.08 17.08 -29.78
CA VAL A 377 3.79 15.99 -30.46
C VAL A 377 2.76 14.93 -30.82
N GLY A 378 1.94 15.25 -31.83
CA GLY A 378 0.96 14.35 -32.44
C GLY A 378 1.41 13.87 -33.82
N THR A 379 2.61 14.25 -34.28
CA THR A 379 3.12 13.93 -35.62
C THR A 379 4.61 13.56 -35.67
N ARG A 380 5.27 13.39 -34.52
CA ARG A 380 6.48 12.54 -34.48
C ARG A 380 6.01 11.13 -34.17
N THR A 381 6.23 10.23 -35.11
CA THR A 381 5.94 8.80 -34.95
C THR A 381 6.49 8.33 -33.61
N ALA A 382 5.75 7.47 -32.91
CA ALA A 382 6.12 6.85 -31.62
C ALA A 382 7.53 6.20 -31.62
N THR A 383 8.14 6.06 -32.80
CA THR A 383 9.49 5.60 -33.05
C THR A 383 10.60 6.59 -32.66
N GLU A 384 10.37 7.92 -32.66
CA GLU A 384 11.40 8.93 -32.33
C GLU A 384 11.39 9.39 -30.85
N LEU A 385 10.28 9.16 -30.13
CA LEU A 385 10.17 9.33 -28.67
C LEU A 385 10.69 8.11 -27.88
N ALA A 386 11.20 7.09 -28.58
CA ALA A 386 12.02 6.05 -27.99
C ALA A 386 13.43 6.60 -27.73
N GLY A 387 13.56 7.44 -26.69
CA GLY A 387 14.83 7.63 -26.01
C GLY A 387 15.40 6.28 -25.54
N PRO A 388 16.71 6.21 -25.24
CA PRO A 388 17.39 4.94 -25.12
C PRO A 388 16.88 4.15 -23.89
N SER A 389 16.82 2.83 -24.07
CA SER A 389 16.25 1.80 -23.17
C SER A 389 14.72 1.62 -23.16
N THR A 390 14.14 1.27 -24.30
CA THR A 390 12.83 0.56 -24.34
C THR A 390 12.93 -0.88 -24.83
N HIS A 391 14.15 -1.41 -24.81
CA HIS A 391 14.45 -2.80 -25.05
C HIS A 391 14.47 -3.52 -23.70
N VAL A 392 13.44 -4.31 -23.39
CA VAL A 392 13.46 -5.21 -22.23
C VAL A 392 14.53 -6.27 -22.48
N PHE A 393 15.60 -6.26 -21.69
CA PHE A 393 16.66 -7.26 -21.80
C PHE A 393 16.20 -8.56 -21.15
N ILE A 394 15.87 -9.57 -21.97
CA ILE A 394 15.55 -10.91 -21.48
C ILE A 394 16.85 -11.62 -21.08
N ALA A 395 17.17 -11.56 -19.78
CA ALA A 395 18.39 -12.12 -19.20
C ALA A 395 18.27 -13.64 -18.95
N GLU A 396 18.08 -14.45 -19.99
CA GLU A 396 18.12 -15.93 -19.89
C GLU A 396 19.58 -16.42 -19.98
N PRO A 397 20.23 -16.89 -18.90
CA PRO A 397 21.62 -17.36 -18.97
C PRO A 397 21.74 -18.63 -19.84
N ARG A 398 22.73 -18.67 -20.72
CA ARG A 398 23.04 -19.81 -21.60
C ARG A 398 24.32 -20.52 -21.19
N THR A 399 25.40 -19.75 -21.07
CA THR A 399 26.72 -20.29 -20.77
C THR A 399 27.42 -19.39 -19.77
N LEU A 400 28.02 -19.97 -18.74
CA LEU A 400 28.91 -19.28 -17.81
C LEU A 400 30.29 -19.95 -17.85
N THR A 401 31.29 -19.19 -18.29
CA THR A 401 32.69 -19.61 -18.27
C THR A 401 33.46 -18.82 -17.23
N ILE A 402 34.02 -19.52 -16.24
CA ILE A 402 34.74 -18.95 -15.11
C ILE A 402 36.20 -19.41 -15.19
N THR A 403 37.16 -18.49 -15.17
CA THR A 403 38.60 -18.82 -15.14
C THR A 403 39.28 -18.16 -13.94
N ASN A 404 39.87 -18.99 -13.08
CA ASN A 404 40.67 -18.59 -11.90
C ASN A 404 39.96 -17.66 -10.90
N PHE A 405 38.62 -17.65 -10.85
CA PHE A 405 37.82 -16.72 -10.05
C PHE A 405 37.46 -17.30 -8.67
N LEU A 406 37.69 -16.54 -7.60
CA LEU A 406 37.52 -16.99 -6.20
C LEU A 406 38.11 -18.40 -5.97
N GLY A 407 37.34 -19.34 -5.42
CA GLY A 407 37.78 -20.72 -5.15
C GLY A 407 37.95 -21.60 -6.39
N ALA A 408 37.49 -21.17 -7.58
CA ALA A 408 37.62 -21.94 -8.81
C ALA A 408 39.02 -21.79 -9.40
N GLN A 409 39.76 -22.90 -9.47
CA GLN A 409 41.05 -22.98 -10.17
C GLN A 409 40.84 -23.54 -11.57
N ASN A 410 41.54 -22.99 -12.57
CA ASN A 410 41.36 -23.29 -13.99
C ASN A 410 40.03 -22.79 -14.56
N THR A 411 39.71 -23.22 -15.79
CA THR A 411 38.50 -22.84 -16.50
C THR A 411 37.38 -23.85 -16.22
N ILE A 412 36.28 -23.36 -15.67
CA ILE A 412 35.02 -24.08 -15.51
C ILE A 412 34.06 -23.51 -16.55
N ASN A 413 33.39 -24.39 -17.29
CA ASN A 413 32.33 -24.02 -18.21
C ASN A 413 31.03 -24.69 -17.77
N THR A 414 29.95 -23.91 -17.71
CA THR A 414 28.62 -24.39 -17.32
C THR A 414 27.62 -23.96 -18.38
N ASP A 415 26.95 -24.92 -19.00
CA ASP A 415 25.83 -24.72 -19.93
C ASP A 415 24.51 -24.89 -19.18
N PHE A 416 23.74 -23.80 -19.03
CA PHE A 416 22.50 -23.82 -18.26
C PHE A 416 21.38 -24.65 -18.88
N ARG A 417 21.48 -25.03 -20.16
CA ARG A 417 20.49 -25.90 -20.81
C ARG A 417 20.85 -27.38 -20.71
N GLN A 418 22.14 -27.69 -20.70
CA GLN A 418 22.63 -29.07 -20.68
C GLN A 418 22.91 -29.56 -19.26
N ASP A 419 23.53 -28.70 -18.44
CA ASP A 419 24.00 -29.05 -17.11
C ASP A 419 22.93 -28.82 -16.03
N LEU A 420 21.90 -28.02 -16.31
CA LEU A 420 20.79 -27.75 -15.39
C LEU A 420 19.44 -28.18 -15.99
N PRO A 421 18.59 -28.92 -15.23
CA PRO A 421 17.23 -29.21 -15.65
C PRO A 421 16.39 -27.94 -15.70
N ARG A 422 15.37 -27.91 -16.57
CA ARG A 422 14.41 -26.80 -16.60
C ARG A 422 13.65 -26.71 -15.27
N GLY A 423 13.55 -25.51 -14.72
CA GLY A 423 12.84 -25.24 -13.48
C GLY A 423 13.78 -25.03 -12.29
N LEU A 424 13.46 -25.65 -11.17
CA LEU A 424 14.18 -25.46 -9.91
C LEU A 424 15.44 -26.33 -9.86
N THR A 425 16.61 -25.72 -9.67
CA THR A 425 17.88 -26.44 -9.49
C THR A 425 18.49 -26.16 -8.12
N PHE A 426 18.89 -27.22 -7.42
CA PHE A 426 19.62 -27.13 -6.15
C PHE A 426 21.13 -27.31 -6.37
N LEU A 427 21.92 -26.35 -5.88
CA LEU A 427 23.38 -26.45 -5.81
C LEU A 427 23.78 -27.00 -4.44
N VAL A 428 24.13 -28.29 -4.39
CA VAL A 428 24.45 -29.01 -3.14
C VAL A 428 25.94 -29.32 -3.05
N GLY A 429 26.49 -29.29 -1.83
CA GLY A 429 27.88 -29.62 -1.54
C GLY A 429 28.34 -29.03 -0.22
N ASP A 430 29.55 -29.38 0.22
CA ASP A 430 30.10 -28.94 1.50
C ASP A 430 30.31 -27.42 1.58
N ASN A 431 30.36 -26.88 2.80
CA ASN A 431 30.73 -25.48 3.01
C ASN A 431 32.16 -25.24 2.50
N GLY A 432 32.33 -24.21 1.67
CA GLY A 432 33.60 -23.91 1.00
C GLY A 432 33.83 -24.64 -0.33
N SER A 433 32.91 -25.50 -0.79
CA SER A 433 33.05 -26.20 -2.08
C SER A 433 32.91 -25.31 -3.33
N GLY A 434 32.59 -24.04 -3.17
CA GLY A 434 32.44 -23.08 -4.27
C GLY A 434 31.01 -22.88 -4.78
N LYS A 435 29.98 -23.38 -4.09
CA LYS A 435 28.56 -23.16 -4.46
C LYS A 435 28.21 -21.69 -4.76
N SER A 436 28.63 -20.79 -3.87
CA SER A 436 28.39 -19.35 -4.05
C SER A 436 29.26 -18.73 -5.15
N THR A 437 30.37 -19.36 -5.54
CA THR A 437 31.27 -18.86 -6.59
C THR A 437 30.54 -18.70 -7.93
N LEU A 438 29.60 -19.60 -8.23
CA LEU A 438 28.81 -19.54 -9.46
C LEU A 438 27.97 -18.25 -9.53
N VAL A 439 27.22 -17.96 -8.46
CA VAL A 439 26.37 -16.78 -8.35
C VAL A 439 27.21 -15.49 -8.28
N GLU A 440 28.32 -15.53 -7.54
CA GLU A 440 29.28 -14.42 -7.46
C GLU A 440 29.90 -14.08 -8.82
N ALA A 441 30.21 -15.10 -9.63
CA ALA A 441 30.77 -14.90 -10.96
C ALA A 441 29.78 -14.19 -11.88
N MET A 442 28.50 -14.55 -11.85
CA MET A 442 27.46 -13.86 -12.63
C MET A 442 27.31 -12.39 -12.22
N ALA A 443 27.22 -12.12 -10.91
CA ALA A 443 27.09 -10.76 -10.40
C ALA A 443 28.33 -9.91 -10.76
N TRP A 444 29.52 -10.47 -10.58
CA TRP A 444 30.76 -9.77 -10.91
C TRP A 444 30.93 -9.56 -12.41
N CYS A 445 30.56 -10.52 -13.25
CA CYS A 445 30.63 -10.38 -14.70
C CYS A 445 29.81 -9.18 -15.19
N GLN A 446 28.56 -9.08 -14.72
CA GLN A 446 27.63 -8.01 -15.10
C GLN A 446 28.02 -6.65 -14.49
N PHE A 447 28.35 -6.62 -13.20
CA PHE A 447 28.46 -5.35 -12.44
C PHE A 447 29.85 -4.99 -11.92
N GLY A 448 30.84 -5.88 -12.07
CA GLY A 448 32.18 -5.69 -11.54
C GLY A 448 32.29 -5.76 -10.01
N ARG A 449 31.20 -6.10 -9.31
CA ARG A 449 31.09 -6.18 -7.85
C ARG A 449 30.70 -7.60 -7.41
N CYS A 450 31.34 -8.10 -6.36
CA CYS A 450 30.96 -9.36 -5.69
C CYS A 450 29.98 -9.07 -4.55
N ILE A 451 29.07 -10.00 -4.28
CA ILE A 451 27.99 -9.91 -3.29
C ILE A 451 28.56 -9.81 -1.87
N ARG A 452 29.57 -10.62 -1.54
CA ARG A 452 30.22 -10.66 -0.21
C ARG A 452 31.04 -9.40 0.15
N GLY A 453 31.21 -8.46 -0.78
CA GLY A 453 32.09 -7.30 -0.63
C GLY A 453 33.58 -7.68 -0.77
N GLY A 454 34.36 -6.84 -1.45
CA GLY A 454 35.80 -7.06 -1.69
C GLY A 454 36.17 -7.29 -3.17
N LEU A 455 37.48 -7.40 -3.43
CA LEU A 455 38.02 -7.70 -4.76
C LEU A 455 37.75 -9.16 -5.12
N ALA A 456 37.35 -9.42 -6.37
CA ALA A 456 37.14 -10.77 -6.96
C ALA A 456 38.38 -11.70 -6.93
N ALA A 457 39.52 -11.22 -6.45
CA ALA A 457 40.80 -11.90 -6.54
C ALA A 457 40.99 -12.86 -5.35
N ASN A 458 41.26 -14.13 -5.67
CA ASN A 458 41.80 -15.07 -4.71
C ASN A 458 43.29 -14.76 -4.48
N ASP A 459 43.71 -14.59 -3.23
CA ASP A 459 45.12 -14.31 -2.86
C ASP A 459 46.09 -15.43 -3.29
N LYS A 460 45.57 -16.63 -3.61
CA LYS A 460 46.39 -17.80 -3.98
C LYS A 460 46.75 -17.91 -5.47
N VAL A 461 45.97 -17.34 -6.40
CA VAL A 461 46.16 -17.54 -7.87
C VAL A 461 46.50 -16.23 -8.61
N GLY A 462 46.16 -15.07 -8.04
CA GLY A 462 46.78 -13.76 -8.29
C GLY A 462 46.68 -13.12 -9.69
N LYS A 463 46.50 -13.86 -10.81
CA LYS A 463 46.54 -13.33 -12.20
C LYS A 463 45.64 -14.14 -13.17
N ASN A 464 45.23 -13.51 -14.27
CA ASN A 464 44.41 -14.09 -15.36
C ASN A 464 43.00 -14.53 -14.92
N PHE A 465 42.24 -13.60 -14.35
CA PHE A 465 40.83 -13.80 -14.01
C PHE A 465 39.97 -13.45 -15.23
N SER A 466 39.01 -14.30 -15.55
CA SER A 466 37.95 -13.95 -16.49
C SER A 466 36.64 -14.63 -16.11
N VAL A 467 35.54 -13.92 -16.34
CA VAL A 467 34.20 -14.49 -16.33
C VAL A 467 33.50 -14.05 -17.59
N LYS A 468 32.96 -15.01 -18.34
CA LYS A 468 32.11 -14.77 -19.51
C LYS A 468 30.73 -15.33 -19.24
N LEU A 469 29.70 -14.50 -19.41
CA LEU A 469 28.30 -14.87 -19.29
C LEU A 469 27.62 -14.61 -20.63
N GLU A 470 27.02 -15.64 -21.21
CA GLU A 470 26.28 -15.60 -22.47
C GLU A 470 24.78 -15.74 -22.20
N PHE A 471 23.95 -15.00 -22.94
CA PHE A 471 22.50 -14.96 -22.77
C PHE A 471 21.76 -15.50 -24.00
N GLY A 472 20.50 -15.91 -23.80
CA GLY A 472 19.65 -16.51 -24.83
C GLY A 472 19.31 -15.57 -25.99
N ASN A 473 19.32 -14.26 -25.74
CA ASN A 473 19.12 -13.20 -26.72
C ASN A 473 20.37 -12.90 -27.57
N GLY A 474 21.46 -13.66 -27.40
CA GLY A 474 22.69 -13.53 -28.19
C GLY A 474 23.71 -12.55 -27.60
N TYR A 475 23.38 -11.80 -26.56
CA TYR A 475 24.35 -10.97 -25.86
C TYR A 475 25.32 -11.82 -25.04
N ALA A 476 26.56 -11.34 -24.89
CA ALA A 476 27.51 -11.88 -23.94
C ALA A 476 28.31 -10.75 -23.28
N ILE A 477 28.60 -10.91 -22.00
CA ILE A 477 29.46 -10.02 -21.22
C ILE A 477 30.68 -10.83 -20.81
N ALA A 478 31.87 -10.33 -21.12
CA ALA A 478 33.15 -10.91 -20.71
C ALA A 478 33.94 -9.88 -19.91
N ARG A 479 34.16 -10.18 -18.62
CA ARG A 479 34.93 -9.31 -17.73
C ARG A 479 36.26 -9.95 -17.36
N TYR A 480 37.32 -9.17 -17.47
CA TYR A 480 38.69 -9.59 -17.22
C TYR A 480 39.26 -8.83 -16.02
N CYS A 481 40.12 -9.48 -15.23
CA CYS A 481 40.91 -8.81 -14.20
C CYS A 481 42.32 -9.38 -14.17
N LYS A 482 43.33 -8.50 -14.06
CA LYS A 482 44.77 -8.86 -14.07
C LYS A 482 45.11 -9.85 -15.19
N TYR A 483 44.43 -9.74 -16.33
CA TYR A 483 44.58 -10.65 -17.46
C TYR A 483 45.75 -10.20 -18.35
N LYS A 484 46.55 -11.13 -18.85
CA LYS A 484 47.77 -10.83 -19.62
C LYS A 484 47.53 -9.87 -20.80
N ILE A 485 46.48 -10.13 -21.59
CA ILE A 485 46.17 -9.38 -22.82
C ILE A 485 45.12 -8.29 -22.52
N TYR A 486 43.98 -8.68 -21.96
CA TYR A 486 42.83 -7.80 -21.72
C TYR A 486 42.91 -6.95 -20.45
N LYS A 487 43.94 -7.10 -19.60
CA LYS A 487 44.09 -6.34 -18.34
C LYS A 487 42.83 -6.41 -17.47
N ASN A 488 42.15 -5.28 -17.25
CA ASN A 488 40.91 -5.15 -16.47
C ASN A 488 39.70 -4.75 -17.36
N ARG A 489 39.72 -5.13 -18.64
CA ARG A 489 38.70 -4.77 -19.63
C ARG A 489 37.38 -5.53 -19.38
N VAL A 490 36.28 -4.92 -19.81
CA VAL A 490 34.99 -5.58 -20.01
C VAL A 490 34.65 -5.49 -21.50
N VAL A 491 34.15 -6.58 -22.08
CA VAL A 491 33.79 -6.68 -23.50
C VAL A 491 32.34 -7.16 -23.58
N ILE A 492 31.52 -6.42 -24.31
CA ILE A 492 30.14 -6.81 -24.63
C ILE A 492 30.11 -7.23 -26.10
N SER A 493 29.45 -8.33 -26.40
CA SER A 493 29.27 -8.81 -27.78
C SER A 493 27.83 -9.24 -28.03
N LEU A 494 27.36 -9.09 -29.26
CA LEU A 494 26.07 -9.60 -29.73
C LEU A 494 26.31 -10.61 -30.85
N HIS A 495 25.82 -11.84 -30.68
CA HIS A 495 26.04 -12.96 -31.58
C HIS A 495 27.53 -13.23 -31.90
N GLY A 496 28.40 -12.98 -30.92
CA GLY A 496 29.86 -13.15 -31.04
C GLY A 496 30.61 -11.92 -31.54
N GLU A 497 29.94 -10.91 -32.08
CA GLU A 497 30.55 -9.68 -32.57
C GLU A 497 30.68 -8.63 -31.44
N PRO A 498 31.88 -8.08 -31.17
CA PRO A 498 32.05 -7.04 -30.15
C PRO A 498 31.24 -5.78 -30.45
N LEU A 499 30.70 -5.16 -29.40
CA LEU A 499 29.97 -3.89 -29.46
C LEU A 499 30.83 -2.76 -28.85
N PRO A 500 31.81 -2.21 -29.59
CA PRO A 500 32.73 -1.20 -29.05
C PRO A 500 32.02 0.08 -28.59
N GLN A 501 30.80 0.36 -29.09
CA GLN A 501 30.00 1.51 -28.65
C GLN A 501 29.54 1.43 -27.18
N LEU A 502 29.53 0.24 -26.58
CA LEU A 502 29.24 0.04 -25.15
C LEU A 502 30.50 0.11 -24.27
N GLU A 503 31.69 0.14 -24.89
CA GLU A 503 32.98 0.28 -24.21
C GLU A 503 33.40 1.76 -24.20
N HIS A 504 33.11 2.45 -23.10
CA HIS A 504 33.44 3.87 -22.95
C HIS A 504 34.86 4.08 -22.37
N PRO A 505 35.42 5.31 -22.43
CA PRO A 505 36.79 5.58 -21.99
C PRO A 505 37.05 5.30 -20.50
N ASP A 506 36.03 5.39 -19.66
CA ASP A 506 36.12 5.14 -18.23
C ASP A 506 35.22 3.97 -17.78
N THR A 507 35.63 3.33 -16.69
CA THR A 507 34.95 2.14 -16.16
C THR A 507 33.55 2.46 -15.62
N ARG A 508 33.30 3.71 -15.19
CA ARG A 508 32.01 4.13 -14.64
C ARG A 508 30.98 4.32 -15.75
N THR A 509 31.33 5.01 -16.83
CA THR A 509 30.46 5.20 -18.00
C THR A 509 30.23 3.89 -18.73
N THR A 510 31.25 3.02 -18.83
CA THR A 510 31.08 1.66 -19.35
C THR A 510 30.08 0.86 -18.51
N GLN A 511 30.17 0.95 -17.17
CA GLN A 511 29.21 0.27 -16.30
C GLN A 511 27.79 0.87 -16.41
N ALA A 512 27.67 2.18 -16.59
CA ALA A 512 26.38 2.84 -16.81
C ALA A 512 25.70 2.32 -18.10
N ALA A 513 26.45 2.22 -19.20
CA ALA A 513 25.95 1.64 -20.45
C ALA A 513 25.56 0.16 -20.32
N ILE A 514 26.29 -0.62 -19.51
CA ILE A 514 25.91 -2.00 -19.18
C ILE A 514 24.61 -2.04 -18.36
N ASN A 515 24.46 -1.17 -17.35
CA ASN A 515 23.24 -1.12 -16.53
C ASN A 515 22.03 -0.73 -17.38
N GLU A 516 22.20 0.23 -18.29
CA GLU A 516 21.17 0.64 -19.25
C GLU A 516 20.80 -0.50 -20.20
N LEU A 517 21.78 -1.23 -20.73
CA LEU A 517 21.54 -2.42 -21.55
C LEU A 517 20.76 -3.50 -20.78
N LEU A 518 21.13 -3.76 -19.53
CA LEU A 518 20.50 -4.79 -18.69
C LEU A 518 19.15 -4.35 -18.12
N GLY A 519 18.85 -3.04 -18.10
CA GLY A 519 17.66 -2.47 -17.45
C GLY A 519 17.67 -2.58 -15.92
N THR A 520 18.82 -2.88 -15.31
CA THR A 520 18.97 -3.00 -13.86
C THR A 520 20.38 -2.62 -13.44
N ASP A 521 20.51 -2.05 -12.23
CA ASP A 521 21.80 -1.84 -11.59
C ASP A 521 22.14 -3.00 -10.63
N TYR A 522 23.34 -2.94 -10.04
CA TYR A 522 23.83 -3.94 -9.10
C TYR A 522 22.94 -4.04 -7.84
N GLU A 523 22.56 -2.91 -7.25
CA GLU A 523 21.83 -2.89 -5.99
C GLU A 523 20.43 -3.49 -6.15
N THR A 524 19.79 -3.24 -7.29
CA THR A 524 18.50 -3.83 -7.66
C THR A 524 18.68 -5.32 -7.93
N TYR A 525 19.66 -5.72 -8.75
CA TYR A 525 19.92 -7.12 -9.09
C TYR A 525 20.13 -8.01 -7.86
N VAL A 526 20.92 -7.56 -6.87
CA VAL A 526 21.17 -8.33 -5.64
C VAL A 526 20.00 -8.32 -4.65
N ARG A 527 18.93 -7.57 -4.92
CA ARG A 527 17.72 -7.54 -4.08
C ARG A 527 16.52 -8.20 -4.75
N THR A 528 16.50 -8.28 -6.08
CA THR A 528 15.39 -8.85 -6.86
C THR A 528 15.73 -10.18 -7.53
N VAL A 529 16.93 -10.33 -8.09
CA VAL A 529 17.34 -11.54 -8.82
C VAL A 529 18.14 -12.48 -7.93
N VAL A 530 19.08 -11.95 -7.15
CA VAL A 530 19.92 -12.74 -6.24
C VAL A 530 19.52 -12.52 -4.80
N LEU A 531 18.72 -13.43 -4.26
CA LEU A 531 18.33 -13.42 -2.84
C LEU A 531 19.39 -14.10 -1.98
N SER A 532 20.43 -13.37 -1.60
CA SER A 532 21.43 -13.83 -0.63
C SER A 532 20.89 -13.70 0.80
N HIS A 533 21.46 -14.44 1.76
CA HIS A 533 21.03 -14.40 3.17
C HIS A 533 21.02 -12.98 3.76
N GLY A 534 21.94 -12.11 3.35
CA GLY A 534 21.95 -10.70 3.76
C GLY A 534 21.03 -9.79 2.93
N SER A 535 20.84 -10.05 1.63
CA SER A 535 20.05 -9.17 0.75
C SER A 535 18.54 -9.42 0.81
N ALA A 536 18.11 -10.67 1.05
CA ALA A 536 16.69 -10.98 1.26
C ALA A 536 16.16 -10.33 2.55
N ALA A 537 16.94 -10.43 3.64
CA ALA A 537 16.67 -9.70 4.88
C ALA A 537 16.69 -8.18 4.66
N SER A 538 17.60 -7.66 3.83
CA SER A 538 17.67 -6.23 3.49
C SER A 538 16.41 -5.73 2.77
N PHE A 539 15.84 -6.51 1.83
CA PHE A 539 14.56 -6.14 1.19
C PHE A 539 13.39 -6.15 2.19
N LEU A 540 13.27 -7.22 2.98
CA LEU A 540 12.18 -7.36 3.97
C LEU A 540 12.28 -6.31 5.09
N ASN A 541 13.48 -6.01 5.55
CA ASN A 541 13.76 -5.02 6.59
C ASN A 541 13.95 -3.59 6.05
N SER A 542 13.86 -3.39 4.72
CA SER A 542 13.93 -2.04 4.14
C SER A 542 12.75 -1.19 4.61
N THR A 543 12.98 0.11 4.75
CA THR A 543 11.88 1.04 5.06
C THR A 543 10.86 1.06 3.91
N PRO A 544 9.59 1.44 4.15
CA PRO A 544 8.60 1.54 3.09
C PRO A 544 9.06 2.38 1.89
N ALA A 545 9.81 3.46 2.14
CA ALA A 545 10.40 4.30 1.09
C ALA A 545 11.49 3.56 0.29
N GLN A 546 12.42 2.87 0.96
CA GLN A 546 13.46 2.11 0.29
C GLN A 546 12.89 0.95 -0.55
N ARG A 547 11.85 0.27 -0.02
CA ARG A 547 11.14 -0.79 -0.74
C ARG A 547 10.44 -0.24 -1.97
N ARG A 548 9.74 0.88 -1.82
CA ARG A 548 9.08 1.59 -2.91
C ARG A 548 10.07 1.93 -4.03
N ASN A 549 11.17 2.60 -3.70
CA ASN A 549 12.18 3.01 -4.69
C ASN A 549 12.75 1.81 -5.47
N LEU A 550 12.91 0.67 -4.80
CA LEU A 550 13.43 -0.56 -5.40
C LEU A 550 12.41 -1.20 -6.34
N ILE A 551 11.13 -1.24 -5.95
CA ILE A 551 10.03 -1.70 -6.80
C ILE A 551 9.87 -0.78 -8.01
N GLU A 552 9.84 0.53 -7.80
CA GLU A 552 9.74 1.52 -8.87
C GLU A 552 10.93 1.41 -9.84
N GLY A 553 12.16 1.29 -9.33
CA GLY A 553 13.34 1.06 -10.16
C GLY A 553 13.27 -0.24 -10.96
N SER A 554 12.80 -1.33 -10.36
CA SER A 554 12.66 -2.63 -11.03
C SER A 554 11.58 -2.65 -12.11
N LEU A 555 10.55 -1.82 -11.95
CA LEU A 555 9.46 -1.66 -12.92
C LEU A 555 9.74 -0.55 -13.95
N GLY A 556 10.87 0.14 -13.87
CA GLY A 556 11.19 1.29 -14.74
C GLY A 556 10.28 2.51 -14.48
N LEU A 557 9.71 2.63 -13.29
CA LEU A 557 8.78 3.68 -12.87
C LEU A 557 9.46 4.86 -12.18
N SER A 558 10.79 4.94 -12.19
CA SER A 558 11.56 6.07 -11.63
C SER A 558 11.16 7.43 -12.22
N MET A 559 10.62 7.42 -13.45
CA MET A 559 10.02 8.58 -14.10
C MET A 559 8.87 9.23 -13.31
N LEU A 560 8.13 8.45 -12.51
CA LEU A 560 7.00 8.98 -11.73
C LEU A 560 7.45 9.95 -10.64
N ASP A 561 8.62 9.73 -10.04
CA ASP A 561 9.19 10.63 -9.05
C ASP A 561 9.54 11.99 -9.66
N GLN A 562 10.06 11.98 -10.90
CA GLN A 562 10.38 13.18 -11.68
C GLN A 562 9.11 13.93 -12.04
N CYS A 563 8.05 13.24 -12.48
CA CYS A 563 6.72 13.83 -12.68
C CYS A 563 6.20 14.52 -11.41
N GLY A 564 6.41 13.88 -10.25
CA GLY A 564 6.08 14.46 -8.96
C GLY A 564 6.90 15.71 -8.63
N GLN A 565 8.19 15.73 -8.97
CA GLN A 565 9.05 16.91 -8.77
C GLN A 565 8.63 18.08 -9.67
N VAL A 566 8.39 17.84 -10.96
CA VAL A 566 7.88 18.86 -11.89
C VAL A 566 6.56 19.44 -11.39
N SER A 567 5.64 18.59 -10.93
CA SER A 567 4.37 19.03 -10.37
C SER A 567 4.55 19.95 -9.15
N ARG A 568 5.49 19.62 -8.24
CA ARG A 568 5.80 20.47 -7.08
C ARG A 568 6.44 21.81 -7.47
N LEU A 569 7.32 21.83 -8.46
CA LEU A 569 7.94 23.05 -8.96
C LEU A 569 6.89 23.97 -9.60
N LEU A 570 5.98 23.41 -10.42
CA LEU A 570 4.87 24.14 -11.01
C LEU A 570 3.93 24.73 -9.96
N LEU A 571 3.56 23.96 -8.94
CA LEU A 571 2.72 24.46 -7.85
C LEU A 571 3.38 25.63 -7.11
N LYS A 572 4.68 25.52 -6.82
CA LYS A 572 5.44 26.59 -6.16
C LYS A 572 5.47 27.87 -7.01
N ASP A 573 5.65 27.75 -8.32
CA ASP A 573 5.66 28.89 -9.24
C ASP A 573 4.28 29.56 -9.34
N ILE A 574 3.21 28.76 -9.41
CA ILE A 574 1.82 29.24 -9.38
C ILE A 574 1.52 29.97 -8.06
N ASP A 575 1.93 29.42 -6.92
CA ASP A 575 1.75 30.06 -5.61
C ASP A 575 2.45 31.42 -5.54
N VAL A 576 3.67 31.53 -6.08
CA VAL A 576 4.41 32.79 -6.15
C VAL A 576 3.65 33.83 -6.97
N ASP A 577 3.10 33.44 -8.11
CA ASP A 577 2.34 34.35 -8.97
C ASP A 577 0.97 34.72 -8.38
N MET A 578 0.29 33.77 -7.71
CA MET A 578 -0.96 34.04 -6.97
C MET A 578 -0.73 35.10 -5.89
N ASN A 579 0.31 34.94 -5.07
CA ASN A 579 0.67 35.91 -4.03
C ASN A 579 0.98 37.31 -4.61
N LYS A 580 1.62 37.39 -5.78
CA LYS A 580 1.85 38.68 -6.46
C LYS A 580 0.55 39.34 -6.89
N VAL A 581 -0.42 38.56 -7.38
CA VAL A 581 -1.73 39.06 -7.81
C VAL A 581 -2.56 39.51 -6.61
N GLU A 582 -2.59 38.72 -5.54
CA GLU A 582 -3.27 39.07 -4.28
C GLU A 582 -2.70 40.37 -3.70
N GLY A 583 -1.37 40.52 -3.64
CA GLY A 583 -0.73 41.75 -3.19
C GLY A 583 -1.09 42.98 -4.04
N LYS A 584 -1.21 42.82 -5.37
CA LYS A 584 -1.72 43.89 -6.24
C LYS A 584 -3.17 44.22 -5.94
N LEU A 585 -4.02 43.20 -5.75
CA LEU A 585 -5.45 43.37 -5.48
C LEU A 585 -5.69 44.07 -4.14
N GLU A 586 -4.93 43.72 -3.10
CA GLU A 586 -4.91 44.46 -1.83
C GLU A 586 -4.50 45.92 -2.03
N GLY A 587 -3.46 46.18 -2.84
CA GLY A 587 -3.01 47.53 -3.15
C GLY A 587 -4.08 48.36 -3.87
N LEU A 588 -4.77 47.78 -4.85
CA LEU A 588 -5.90 48.42 -5.53
C LEU A 588 -7.06 48.68 -4.56
N THR A 589 -7.39 47.71 -3.70
CA THR A 589 -8.47 47.83 -2.71
C THR A 589 -8.20 48.99 -1.75
N ARG A 590 -6.98 49.09 -1.21
CA ARG A 590 -6.56 50.24 -0.37
C ARG A 590 -6.65 51.58 -1.12
N THR A 591 -6.38 51.58 -2.42
CA THR A 591 -6.49 52.78 -3.25
C THR A 591 -7.94 53.20 -3.45
N ILE A 592 -8.84 52.24 -3.67
CA ILE A 592 -10.30 52.48 -3.76
C ILE A 592 -10.81 53.05 -2.43
N GLU A 593 -10.51 52.39 -1.30
CA GLU A 593 -10.91 52.88 0.03
C GLU A 593 -10.37 54.30 0.32
N GLY A 594 -9.13 54.58 -0.07
CA GLY A 594 -8.53 55.90 0.09
C GLY A 594 -9.21 56.97 -0.78
N ASN A 595 -9.63 56.61 -1.99
CA ASN A 595 -10.36 57.50 -2.88
C ASN A 595 -11.79 57.72 -2.39
N GLU A 596 -12.48 56.70 -1.87
CA GLU A 596 -13.81 56.83 -1.27
C GLU A 596 -13.79 57.81 -0.08
N ARG A 597 -12.81 57.68 0.83
CA ARG A 597 -12.64 58.65 1.93
C ARG A 597 -12.41 60.07 1.45
N ARG A 598 -11.63 60.26 0.38
CA ARG A 598 -11.41 61.57 -0.24
C ARG A 598 -12.69 62.13 -0.85
N PHE A 599 -13.50 61.29 -1.49
CA PHE A 599 -14.81 61.69 -2.01
C PHE A 599 -15.74 62.13 -0.87
N GLU A 600 -15.78 61.41 0.25
CA GLU A 600 -16.56 61.80 1.43
C GLU A 600 -16.11 63.15 2.02
N ASP A 601 -14.81 63.38 2.15
CA ASP A 601 -14.27 64.66 2.65
C ASP A 601 -14.57 65.82 1.68
N LEU A 602 -14.50 65.57 0.37
CA LEU A 602 -14.88 66.56 -0.65
C LEU A 602 -16.38 66.88 -0.60
N ASP A 603 -17.26 65.89 -0.45
CA ASP A 603 -18.71 66.09 -0.31
C ASP A 603 -19.04 66.91 0.95
N ARG A 604 -18.39 66.62 2.08
CA ARG A 604 -18.52 67.42 3.31
C ARG A 604 -18.04 68.85 3.10
N THR A 605 -16.92 69.02 2.42
CA THR A 605 -16.35 70.35 2.15
C THR A 605 -17.25 71.15 1.21
N GLN A 606 -17.82 70.50 0.20
CA GLN A 606 -18.78 71.10 -0.72
C GLN A 606 -20.02 71.57 0.03
N LYS A 607 -20.64 70.71 0.85
CA LYS A 607 -21.81 71.09 1.67
C LYS A 607 -21.51 72.28 2.57
N ARG A 608 -20.36 72.29 3.25
CA ARG A 608 -19.94 73.42 4.09
C ARG A 608 -19.82 74.73 3.28
N LEU A 609 -19.25 74.66 2.08
CA LEU A 609 -19.11 75.84 1.21
C LEU A 609 -20.46 76.31 0.65
N GLU A 610 -21.38 75.39 0.38
CA GLU A 610 -22.77 75.70 -0.01
C GLU A 610 -23.50 76.40 1.13
N ASP A 611 -23.41 75.89 2.36
CA ASP A 611 -23.98 76.52 3.56
C ASP A 611 -23.39 77.93 3.80
N GLU A 612 -22.06 78.07 3.70
CA GLU A 612 -21.37 79.37 3.84
C GLU A 612 -21.79 80.37 2.74
N ALA A 613 -22.02 79.89 1.51
CA ALA A 613 -22.50 80.71 0.42
C ALA A 613 -23.95 81.16 0.62
N GLU A 614 -24.83 80.27 1.08
CA GLU A 614 -26.22 80.61 1.44
C GLU A 614 -26.27 81.66 2.55
N GLU A 615 -25.44 81.50 3.59
CA GLU A 615 -25.35 82.46 4.70
C GLU A 615 -24.82 83.83 4.21
N ALA A 616 -23.81 83.83 3.34
CA ALA A 616 -23.29 85.06 2.74
C ALA A 616 -24.33 85.77 1.86
N VAL A 617 -25.10 85.02 1.05
CA VAL A 617 -26.20 85.55 0.23
C VAL A 617 -27.29 86.15 1.11
N ALA A 618 -27.73 85.43 2.15
CA ALA A 618 -28.72 85.94 3.10
C ALA A 618 -28.24 87.22 3.79
N SER A 619 -26.97 87.27 4.24
CA SER A 619 -26.37 88.47 4.82
C SER A 619 -26.35 89.65 3.83
N LEU A 620 -26.06 89.41 2.55
CA LEU A 620 -26.07 90.42 1.49
C LEU A 620 -27.49 90.95 1.21
N GLU A 621 -28.49 90.06 1.16
CA GLU A 621 -29.89 90.46 0.99
C GLU A 621 -30.36 91.33 2.15
N THR A 622 -30.00 90.97 3.39
CA THR A 622 -30.34 91.77 4.58
C THR A 622 -29.67 93.16 4.51
N ALA A 623 -28.41 93.23 4.10
CA ALA A 623 -27.69 94.49 3.93
C ALA A 623 -28.30 95.38 2.82
N LEU A 624 -28.78 94.77 1.73
CA LEU A 624 -29.47 95.49 0.64
C LEU A 624 -30.83 96.03 1.09
N GLN A 625 -31.60 95.27 1.88
CA GLN A 625 -32.86 95.72 2.46
C GLN A 625 -32.64 96.87 3.44
N ASP A 626 -31.61 96.79 4.29
CA ASP A 626 -31.22 97.87 5.21
C ASP A 626 -30.80 99.14 4.46
N HIS A 627 -30.05 99.01 3.35
CA HIS A 627 -29.68 100.13 2.50
C HIS A 627 -30.92 100.77 1.84
N ALA A 628 -31.83 99.95 1.30
CA ALA A 628 -33.08 100.43 0.70
C ALA A 628 -33.97 101.16 1.73
N HIS A 629 -34.02 100.67 2.98
CA HIS A 629 -34.75 101.32 4.06
C HIS A 629 -34.10 102.66 4.46
N ARG A 630 -32.77 102.74 4.55
CA ARG A 630 -32.04 103.99 4.81
C ARG A 630 -32.22 105.03 3.70
N ASP A 631 -32.26 104.61 2.44
CA ASP A 631 -32.54 105.49 1.29
C ASP A 631 -33.98 106.01 1.25
N LEU A 632 -34.96 105.23 1.72
CA LEU A 632 -36.34 105.70 1.88
C LEU A 632 -36.46 106.74 3.00
N VAL A 633 -35.76 106.53 4.12
CA VAL A 633 -35.73 107.46 5.25
C VAL A 633 -35.03 108.77 4.87
N SER A 634 -33.94 108.72 4.09
CA SER A 634 -33.25 109.93 3.60
C SER A 634 -34.10 110.73 2.61
N LYS A 635 -34.82 110.06 1.69
CA LYS A 635 -35.78 110.70 0.78
C LYS A 635 -36.98 111.33 1.51
N ASN A 636 -37.49 110.69 2.56
CA ASN A 636 -38.58 111.26 3.38
C ASN A 636 -38.13 112.45 4.23
N ARG A 637 -36.89 112.45 4.71
CA ARG A 637 -36.31 113.59 5.46
C ARG A 637 -36.15 114.83 4.57
N ASN A 638 -35.68 114.65 3.33
CA ASN A 638 -35.60 115.74 2.35
C ASN A 638 -36.98 116.29 1.91
N ARG A 639 -38.04 115.48 2.02
CA ARG A 639 -39.41 115.91 1.69
C ARG A 639 -40.07 116.71 2.83
N ASN A 640 -39.72 116.43 4.08
CA ASN A 640 -40.20 117.18 5.26
C ASN A 640 -39.50 118.53 5.45
N GLU A 641 -38.26 118.70 5.00
CA GLU A 641 -37.57 120.00 5.03
C GLU A 641 -38.12 121.01 4.00
N GLN A 642 -38.92 120.58 3.01
CA GLN A 642 -39.63 121.46 2.08
C GLN A 642 -41.04 121.86 2.55
N GLN A 643 -41.49 121.43 3.74
CA GLN A 643 -42.79 121.78 4.33
C GLN A 643 -42.66 122.27 5.79
N ALA A 644 -41.93 123.36 6.02
CA ALA A 644 -41.99 124.14 7.26
C ALA A 644 -42.48 125.58 6.96
N PRO A 645 -43.54 126.09 7.62
CA PRO A 645 -44.15 127.38 7.28
C PRO A 645 -43.44 128.58 7.95
N LEU A 646 -43.41 129.70 7.22
CA LEU A 646 -43.06 131.05 7.71
C LEU A 646 -44.05 131.55 8.77
N GLY A 647 -43.57 132.17 9.87
CA GLY A 647 -44.44 132.81 10.87
C GLY A 647 -43.74 133.57 12.03
N VAL A 648 -43.29 134.81 11.75
CA VAL A 648 -43.44 136.08 12.51
C VAL A 648 -43.21 136.18 14.04
N THR A 649 -42.11 136.87 14.41
CA THR A 649 -41.93 138.10 15.25
C THR A 649 -42.64 138.31 16.61
N ALA A 650 -41.87 138.68 17.66
CA ALA A 650 -42.24 139.72 18.65
C ALA A 650 -41.03 140.30 19.43
N MET A 651 -41.08 141.62 19.66
CA MET A 651 -40.16 142.47 20.43
C MET A 651 -40.24 142.21 21.95
N THR A 652 -39.11 142.23 22.67
CA THR A 652 -38.73 143.25 23.68
C THR A 652 -37.26 143.09 24.07
#